data_AF-A0A315XE56-F1
#
_entry.id   AF-A0A315XE56-F1
#
_cell.length_a   1.000
_cell.length_b   1.000
_cell.length_c   1.000
_cell.angle_alpha   90.00
_cell.angle_beta   90.00
_cell.angle_gamma   90.00
#
_symmetry.space_group_name_H-M   'P 1'
#
loop_
_entity.id
_entity.type
_entity.pdbx_description
1 polymer ?
#
loop_
_entity_poly.entity_id
_entity_poly.type
_entity_poly.pdbx_seq_one_letter_code
_entity_poly.pdbx_strand_id
1 'polypeptide(L)'
;MKKNRVIFALIVFLILAFPGSAVLDCKGCHQFDMGAFPLINEPFFGVHVNVNSTEGSGNLTNYDCMACHYSIDVFPHNSPRLTYTCEECHISNIIGIVPPDRIIYNHNRSANSTNISVGASCGNCHNKTSNLSIYSANASAAHYGRNASFGLSPGEEYCAYCHANSSTVYRDVMQNPKNTALGNHTSGIMFQSHPAGFPDCTTCHWTDRLHGQNLTKPVPNSGFCNNCHKNDPQKMEMHAGTVECIRCHTENDSDIHNIQYLLKDGTYRSVNATNCGDCHGAARTAFKLTTADCTTCHLGNGIVKFSEAPRFQSPLAHSTNPASGGLWNSSSYWDSQVNACKYCHGENKLHNTNPLGNISYIKSGNALNQSITNTSFWCANCHYKDGGLPGNYSYNITSFNPEPPEIQNKSGIVPTQASDGTTFYNHSLGGYSDETCKICHAVNSPATSAIFIHNVGTGGGGPDCISCHDNRGAGAPADKRIDIFSFNKSVHYGINKGGNGACWACHGDGTQPSGHPEGYKSPKKCSNDECHSLDQKFRAPMIYSHFKNACLNSNPTNIINYNVTTSQDCQECHANSVYSQGKSINSTVSHFASSDLIDSINCIYCHLDKDNSEKWGNATLIYENRTTLVELNREDNKFSAKEGESVDFGFGFSLKLIEVSSVRGSALIELIKENKSLETSLVNIGNYTYEEYLTIDNTSIKVPVIVINITGIFKMNDTGFIQFEGFRLKRVHPEKKITSCYSCHVIASPKMKYRVVERASKEKDEIFYTRETVNFTDKKLFNEITILQLLEGLTDEDMHVNIEPEKKRAIYEGETWNISEETSLMVRGVDTKSEVAILQLQTANYFYEDIVKRGALFEFTPTINYLGDQPKNVTIFRARVSGIIQATPKNMVILEEVVSLSPEIKKIIVNQTIGGYNTSWLWENSTINIGKIPENFHSPQIFDGGNGGGNCISCHGSEGFSVKKVFSLGKHDALNGGGNNACRACHGGTKDIKTHPAGYKTPRNCISCHAATLDNFSAIYIGDEEHRNERCETCHVSNIHEITGLHMTPAVKKISLTKEDNRTILRAIVSAGYKMKIRDARYYIDSPPEKFRMAPVDGNFDSQTEDIFAEIDVSNLSSGKHLVFVEAMERNNKWGLPTSFEFTIESGSLKEIENKNTSMLALADIIAILLIVFAVRRNR
;
A
#
# COMPACT_ATOMS: atom_id res chain seq x y z
N MET A 1 54.15 -30.08 -52.26
CA MET A 1 53.23 -31.25 -52.30
C MET A 1 53.80 -32.39 -51.45
N LYS A 2 53.03 -33.47 -51.24
CA LYS A 2 53.41 -34.74 -50.56
C LYS A 2 54.77 -35.28 -51.09
N LYS A 3 55.57 -36.12 -50.39
CA LYS A 3 55.24 -37.16 -49.39
C LYS A 3 56.52 -37.65 -48.64
N ASN A 4 56.37 -38.27 -47.47
CA ASN A 4 57.47 -38.96 -46.74
C ASN A 4 57.69 -40.42 -47.21
N ARG A 5 58.79 -41.03 -46.71
CA ARG A 5 59.16 -42.47 -46.64
C ARG A 5 60.12 -43.04 -47.71
N VAL A 6 61.43 -42.85 -47.54
CA VAL A 6 62.46 -43.89 -47.82
C VAL A 6 63.53 -43.85 -46.72
N ILE A 7 63.30 -44.60 -45.63
CA ILE A 7 64.33 -45.02 -44.65
C ILE A 7 64.28 -46.55 -44.66
N PHE A 8 65.44 -47.23 -44.74
CA PHE A 8 65.79 -48.45 -43.95
C PHE A 8 67.05 -49.18 -44.46
N ALA A 9 67.33 -49.18 -45.77
CA ALA A 9 68.16 -50.21 -46.39
C ALA A 9 69.68 -50.18 -46.08
N LEU A 10 70.24 -49.06 -45.62
CA LEU A 10 71.69 -48.81 -45.59
C LEU A 10 72.40 -49.18 -44.27
N ILE A 11 71.69 -49.74 -43.29
CA ILE A 11 72.21 -49.96 -41.92
C ILE A 11 73.04 -51.26 -41.78
N VAL A 12 72.96 -52.19 -42.73
CA VAL A 12 73.36 -53.60 -42.52
C VAL A 12 74.87 -53.90 -42.70
N PHE A 13 75.65 -53.03 -43.35
CA PHE A 13 76.91 -53.49 -43.99
C PHE A 13 78.25 -53.13 -43.30
N LEU A 14 78.30 -52.24 -42.29
CA LEU A 14 79.57 -51.81 -41.67
C LEU A 14 79.68 -52.15 -40.17
N ILE A 15 79.82 -53.44 -39.88
CA ILE A 15 80.43 -53.95 -38.64
C ILE A 15 81.43 -55.04 -39.03
N LEU A 16 82.73 -54.81 -38.80
CA LEU A 16 83.78 -55.82 -38.51
C LEU A 16 85.16 -55.15 -38.36
N ALA A 17 85.98 -55.68 -37.43
CA ALA A 17 87.27 -55.16 -36.94
C ALA A 17 87.19 -53.81 -36.18
N PHE A 18 87.87 -53.58 -35.05
CA PHE A 18 88.89 -54.36 -34.33
C PHE A 18 88.58 -54.50 -32.82
N PRO A 19 89.04 -55.57 -32.14
CA PRO A 19 89.08 -55.66 -30.68
C PRO A 19 90.49 -55.42 -30.10
N GLY A 20 90.58 -54.87 -28.87
CA GLY A 20 91.83 -54.73 -28.12
C GLY A 20 91.71 -53.76 -26.95
N SER A 21 91.83 -54.25 -25.71
CA SER A 21 91.49 -53.49 -24.49
C SER A 21 92.52 -52.42 -24.09
N ALA A 22 92.04 -51.30 -23.56
CA ALA A 22 92.82 -50.32 -22.80
C ALA A 22 92.26 -50.19 -21.37
N VAL A 23 93.10 -49.77 -20.41
CA VAL A 23 92.75 -49.67 -18.98
C VAL A 23 91.90 -48.41 -18.72
N LEU A 24 90.96 -48.48 -17.77
CA LEU A 24 90.23 -47.31 -17.27
C LEU A 24 91.18 -46.37 -16.52
N ASP A 25 91.54 -45.26 -17.13
CA ASP A 25 92.18 -44.13 -16.45
C ASP A 25 91.39 -42.84 -16.67
N CYS A 26 90.43 -42.60 -15.77
CA CYS A 26 89.59 -41.41 -15.78
C CYS A 26 90.44 -40.16 -15.57
N LYS A 27 91.34 -40.16 -14.59
CA LYS A 27 92.18 -38.99 -14.28
C LYS A 27 93.12 -38.64 -15.43
N GLY A 28 93.76 -39.64 -16.05
CA GLY A 28 94.62 -39.46 -17.23
C GLY A 28 93.90 -38.84 -18.44
N CYS A 29 92.58 -39.03 -18.57
CA CYS A 29 91.77 -38.40 -19.63
C CYS A 29 91.16 -37.04 -19.24
N HIS A 30 90.97 -36.77 -17.94
CA HIS A 30 90.27 -35.57 -17.44
C HIS A 30 91.21 -34.47 -16.89
N GLN A 31 92.52 -34.66 -16.95
CA GLN A 31 93.56 -33.68 -16.55
C GLN A 31 93.70 -32.44 -17.46
N PHE A 32 93.06 -32.42 -18.63
CA PHE A 32 93.09 -31.29 -19.57
C PHE A 32 91.69 -30.99 -20.13
N ASP A 33 91.32 -29.72 -20.30
CA ASP A 33 90.08 -29.38 -21.01
C ASP A 33 90.28 -29.59 -22.51
N MET A 34 89.67 -30.65 -23.05
CA MET A 34 89.69 -30.98 -24.47
C MET A 34 88.33 -30.77 -25.14
N GLY A 35 87.38 -30.08 -24.50
CA GLY A 35 86.03 -29.81 -25.00
C GLY A 35 85.08 -31.03 -25.07
N ALA A 36 85.61 -32.24 -25.30
CA ALA A 36 84.90 -33.50 -25.19
C ALA A 36 84.94 -34.11 -23.78
N PHE A 37 85.95 -33.73 -22.98
CA PHE A 37 86.17 -34.22 -21.61
C PHE A 37 86.29 -33.01 -20.66
N PRO A 38 85.36 -32.85 -19.69
CA PRO A 38 85.42 -31.81 -18.67
C PRO A 38 86.68 -31.89 -17.80
N LEU A 39 87.36 -30.76 -17.55
CA LEU A 39 88.54 -30.71 -16.70
C LEU A 39 88.21 -31.05 -15.24
N ILE A 40 88.95 -32.00 -14.67
CA ILE A 40 89.00 -32.30 -13.24
C ILE A 40 90.34 -31.81 -12.69
N ASN A 41 90.31 -30.79 -11.83
CA ASN A 41 91.50 -30.23 -11.21
C ASN A 41 91.78 -30.92 -9.86
N GLU A 42 92.63 -31.96 -9.85
CA GLU A 42 92.87 -32.76 -8.63
C GLU A 42 93.32 -31.93 -7.40
N PRO A 43 94.23 -30.94 -7.50
CA PRO A 43 94.61 -30.08 -6.38
C PRO A 43 93.47 -29.25 -5.75
N PHE A 44 92.36 -29.06 -6.47
CA PHE A 44 91.17 -28.38 -5.94
C PHE A 44 90.00 -29.34 -5.67
N PHE A 45 90.18 -30.66 -5.83
CA PHE A 45 89.10 -31.60 -5.64
C PHE A 45 88.56 -31.57 -4.20
N GLY A 46 87.24 -31.54 -4.09
CA GLY A 46 86.52 -31.26 -2.86
C GLY A 46 86.37 -32.45 -1.94
N VAL A 47 85.42 -32.36 -1.02
CA VAL A 47 85.19 -33.39 0.02
C VAL A 47 84.79 -34.77 -0.50
N HIS A 48 84.45 -34.91 -1.78
CA HIS A 48 84.13 -36.19 -2.42
C HIS A 48 85.37 -37.04 -2.78
N VAL A 49 86.57 -36.64 -2.33
CA VAL A 49 87.68 -37.58 -2.18
C VAL A 49 87.36 -38.63 -1.10
N ASN A 50 87.69 -39.90 -1.37
CA ASN A 50 87.32 -41.06 -0.56
C ASN A 50 85.80 -41.26 -0.44
N VAL A 51 85.07 -41.04 -1.53
CA VAL A 51 83.72 -41.62 -1.68
C VAL A 51 83.85 -43.12 -1.90
N ASN A 52 84.93 -43.61 -2.51
CA ASN A 52 85.29 -45.02 -2.45
C ASN A 52 86.65 -45.21 -1.76
N SER A 53 86.64 -45.87 -0.60
CA SER A 53 87.83 -46.09 0.23
C SER A 53 88.51 -47.45 0.05
N THR A 54 88.08 -48.27 -0.94
CA THR A 54 88.64 -49.63 -1.12
C THR A 54 90.12 -49.66 -1.51
N GLU A 55 90.66 -48.57 -2.06
CA GLU A 55 92.09 -48.43 -2.41
C GLU A 55 92.89 -47.59 -1.39
N GLY A 56 92.28 -47.24 -0.25
CA GLY A 56 92.90 -46.44 0.82
C GLY A 56 92.20 -45.09 1.04
N SER A 57 92.85 -44.19 1.78
CA SER A 57 92.30 -42.87 2.10
C SER A 57 93.34 -41.74 1.99
N GLY A 58 92.91 -40.61 1.43
CA GLY A 58 93.66 -39.36 1.28
C GLY A 58 93.80 -38.85 -0.15
N ASN A 59 93.58 -39.67 -1.18
CA ASN A 59 93.86 -39.36 -2.58
C ASN A 59 92.63 -39.60 -3.47
N LEU A 60 92.50 -38.82 -4.56
CA LEU A 60 91.48 -39.06 -5.58
C LEU A 60 91.85 -40.26 -6.46
N THR A 61 90.98 -41.27 -6.49
CA THR A 61 91.14 -42.50 -7.29
C THR A 61 90.19 -42.53 -8.48
N ASN A 62 90.43 -43.43 -9.44
CA ASN A 62 89.43 -43.70 -10.50
C ASN A 62 88.15 -44.32 -9.91
N TYR A 63 88.24 -45.03 -8.78
CA TYR A 63 87.10 -45.63 -8.09
C TYR A 63 86.19 -44.61 -7.38
N ASP A 64 86.71 -43.47 -6.93
CA ASP A 64 85.88 -42.34 -6.47
C ASP A 64 85.03 -41.80 -7.63
N CYS A 65 85.61 -41.65 -8.82
CA CYS A 65 84.88 -41.23 -10.02
C CYS A 65 83.80 -42.25 -10.40
N MET A 66 84.11 -43.55 -10.37
CA MET A 66 83.18 -44.65 -10.67
C MET A 66 82.10 -44.87 -9.59
N ALA A 67 82.30 -44.37 -8.37
CA ALA A 67 81.27 -44.39 -7.33
C ALA A 67 80.17 -43.35 -7.58
N CYS A 68 80.50 -42.23 -8.22
CA CYS A 68 79.54 -41.19 -8.61
C CYS A 68 78.99 -41.41 -10.03
N HIS A 69 79.81 -41.86 -10.98
CA HIS A 69 79.42 -42.10 -12.38
C HIS A 69 79.27 -43.58 -12.69
N TYR A 70 78.11 -43.96 -13.27
CA TYR A 70 77.78 -45.33 -13.62
C TYR A 70 77.61 -45.53 -15.15
N SER A 71 77.48 -46.79 -15.57
CA SER A 71 77.47 -47.20 -16.99
C SER A 71 78.71 -46.74 -17.77
N ILE A 72 79.90 -46.95 -17.19
CA ILE A 72 81.21 -46.66 -17.78
C ILE A 72 81.66 -47.89 -18.60
N ASP A 73 80.83 -48.27 -19.57
CA ASP A 73 80.92 -49.57 -20.25
C ASP A 73 81.87 -49.56 -21.46
N VAL A 74 82.33 -48.37 -21.87
CA VAL A 74 83.23 -48.13 -23.02
C VAL A 74 84.17 -46.97 -22.71
N PHE A 75 85.46 -47.14 -23.02
CA PHE A 75 86.53 -46.18 -22.77
C PHE A 75 87.40 -46.00 -24.04
N PRO A 76 87.75 -44.77 -24.47
CA PRO A 76 87.26 -43.49 -23.97
C PRO A 76 85.76 -43.27 -24.27
N HIS A 77 85.13 -42.28 -23.63
CA HIS A 77 83.69 -42.02 -23.74
C HIS A 77 83.35 -40.70 -24.44
N ASN A 78 82.62 -40.77 -25.55
CA ASN A 78 82.29 -39.61 -26.39
C ASN A 78 81.06 -38.81 -25.91
N SER A 79 80.59 -39.04 -24.68
CA SER A 79 79.43 -38.36 -24.08
C SER A 79 79.52 -38.42 -22.55
N PRO A 80 78.88 -37.47 -21.82
CA PRO A 80 78.82 -37.51 -20.35
C PRO A 80 78.24 -38.83 -19.84
N ARG A 81 78.91 -39.45 -18.86
CA ARG A 81 78.44 -40.66 -18.19
C ARG A 81 77.43 -40.31 -17.10
N LEU A 82 76.40 -41.14 -16.95
CA LEU A 82 75.33 -40.94 -15.98
C LEU A 82 75.92 -40.83 -14.57
N THR A 83 75.39 -39.89 -13.78
CA THR A 83 75.84 -39.64 -12.40
C THR A 83 74.68 -39.89 -11.45
N TYR A 84 74.94 -40.48 -10.29
CA TYR A 84 73.96 -40.52 -9.21
C TYR A 84 73.63 -39.09 -8.72
N THR A 85 72.38 -38.86 -8.33
CA THR A 85 71.96 -37.60 -7.70
C THR A 85 72.50 -37.48 -6.28
N CYS A 86 72.58 -36.24 -5.77
CA CYS A 86 72.97 -36.00 -4.38
C CYS A 86 72.01 -36.72 -3.42
N GLU A 87 70.73 -36.75 -3.75
CA GLU A 87 69.67 -37.34 -2.94
C GLU A 87 69.74 -38.87 -2.83
N GLU A 88 70.04 -39.59 -3.93
CA GLU A 88 70.23 -41.06 -3.93
C GLU A 88 71.38 -41.50 -3.02
N CYS A 89 72.47 -40.72 -3.01
CA CYS A 89 73.66 -40.97 -2.19
C CYS A 89 73.47 -40.53 -0.73
N HIS A 90 73.10 -39.26 -0.49
CA HIS A 90 73.14 -38.65 0.84
C HIS A 90 71.86 -38.76 1.67
N ILE A 91 70.71 -39.04 1.06
CA ILE A 91 69.42 -39.16 1.78
C ILE A 91 68.96 -40.62 1.82
N SER A 92 68.96 -41.30 0.68
CA SER A 92 68.43 -42.67 0.60
C SER A 92 69.47 -43.77 0.89
N ASN A 93 70.78 -43.45 0.83
CA ASN A 93 71.91 -44.37 1.00
C ASN A 93 71.74 -45.71 0.26
N ILE A 94 71.16 -45.68 -0.95
CA ILE A 94 70.74 -46.88 -1.71
C ILE A 94 71.93 -47.78 -2.08
N ILE A 95 73.13 -47.19 -2.15
CA ILE A 95 74.33 -47.82 -2.70
C ILE A 95 75.27 -48.33 -1.59
N GLY A 96 75.12 -47.87 -0.34
CA GLY A 96 75.99 -48.26 0.79
C GLY A 96 77.44 -47.77 0.71
N ILE A 97 77.80 -47.00 -0.33
CA ILE A 97 79.13 -46.46 -0.58
C ILE A 97 79.43 -45.23 0.29
N VAL A 98 78.40 -44.46 0.67
CA VAL A 98 78.58 -43.19 1.41
C VAL A 98 78.86 -43.45 2.89
N PRO A 99 79.95 -42.90 3.47
CA PRO A 99 80.23 -42.95 4.90
C PRO A 99 79.06 -42.42 5.76
N PRO A 100 78.70 -43.07 6.90
CA PRO A 100 77.53 -42.68 7.69
C PRO A 100 77.55 -41.24 8.24
N ASP A 101 78.74 -40.66 8.44
CA ASP A 101 78.93 -39.26 8.86
C ASP A 101 78.61 -38.23 7.76
N ARG A 102 78.35 -38.70 6.53
CA ARG A 102 78.01 -37.90 5.35
C ARG A 102 76.56 -38.08 4.89
N ILE A 103 75.74 -38.82 5.64
CA ILE A 103 74.29 -38.93 5.43
C ILE A 103 73.61 -37.67 6.00
N ILE A 104 72.60 -37.13 5.30
CA ILE A 104 71.96 -35.86 5.62
C ILE A 104 70.63 -36.10 6.35
N TYR A 105 70.65 -35.94 7.67
CA TYR A 105 69.48 -36.17 8.54
C TYR A 105 68.58 -34.94 8.65
N ASN A 106 69.15 -33.73 8.62
CA ASN A 106 68.46 -32.43 8.70
C ASN A 106 68.90 -31.47 7.59
N HIS A 107 68.17 -30.37 7.40
CA HIS A 107 68.38 -29.38 6.32
C HIS A 107 68.41 -30.01 4.91
N ASN A 108 67.43 -30.85 4.58
CA ASN A 108 67.32 -31.46 3.25
C ASN A 108 65.99 -31.14 2.55
N ARG A 109 65.92 -31.47 1.26
CA ARG A 109 64.79 -31.15 0.36
C ARG A 109 63.68 -32.21 0.37
N SER A 110 63.80 -33.26 1.19
CA SER A 110 62.86 -34.38 1.21
C SER A 110 61.58 -34.05 1.97
N ALA A 111 60.44 -34.53 1.47
CA ALA A 111 59.17 -34.51 2.19
C ALA A 111 59.21 -35.33 3.50
N ASN A 112 60.21 -36.21 3.65
CA ASN A 112 60.45 -37.01 4.86
C ASN A 112 61.52 -36.41 5.79
N SER A 113 61.95 -35.15 5.61
CA SER A 113 62.82 -34.49 6.61
C SER A 113 62.05 -34.31 7.92
N THR A 114 62.49 -34.95 9.00
CA THR A 114 61.71 -35.00 10.26
C THR A 114 61.75 -33.73 11.10
N ASN A 115 62.56 -32.73 10.73
CA ASN A 115 62.80 -31.55 11.56
C ASN A 115 62.96 -30.24 10.78
N ILE A 116 63.92 -30.17 9.83
CA ILE A 116 64.22 -28.94 9.08
C ILE A 116 64.33 -29.25 7.57
N SER A 117 63.46 -28.63 6.78
CA SER A 117 63.40 -28.75 5.32
C SER A 117 63.95 -27.50 4.63
N VAL A 118 64.52 -27.64 3.43
CA VAL A 118 65.04 -26.52 2.61
C VAL A 118 64.61 -26.64 1.14
N GLY A 119 64.21 -25.52 0.55
CA GLY A 119 63.79 -25.44 -0.86
C GLY A 119 64.93 -25.51 -1.89
N ALA A 120 66.19 -25.27 -1.49
CA ALA A 120 67.34 -25.28 -2.38
C ALA A 120 67.78 -26.70 -2.77
N SER A 121 68.35 -26.87 -3.96
CA SER A 121 69.09 -28.08 -4.33
C SER A 121 70.46 -28.12 -3.64
N CYS A 122 70.99 -29.32 -3.43
CA CYS A 122 72.32 -29.52 -2.84
C CYS A 122 73.40 -28.74 -3.61
N GLY A 123 73.38 -28.81 -4.95
CA GLY A 123 74.32 -28.07 -5.80
C GLY A 123 74.22 -26.54 -5.65
N ASN A 124 73.02 -25.97 -5.54
CA ASN A 124 72.85 -24.52 -5.39
C ASN A 124 73.46 -24.00 -4.07
N CYS A 125 73.32 -24.77 -2.98
CA CYS A 125 73.92 -24.42 -1.70
C CYS A 125 75.44 -24.69 -1.69
N HIS A 126 75.87 -25.91 -2.00
CA HIS A 126 77.28 -26.30 -1.86
C HIS A 126 78.22 -25.62 -2.88
N ASN A 127 77.73 -25.21 -4.06
CA ASN A 127 78.54 -24.42 -5.01
C ASN A 127 79.04 -23.10 -4.39
N LYS A 128 78.27 -22.50 -3.46
CA LYS A 128 78.67 -21.27 -2.72
C LYS A 128 79.94 -21.43 -1.88
N THR A 129 80.33 -22.68 -1.56
CA THR A 129 81.58 -22.99 -0.84
C THR A 129 82.81 -23.04 -1.77
N SER A 130 82.60 -22.92 -3.09
CA SER A 130 83.63 -23.07 -4.12
C SER A 130 83.72 -21.82 -5.01
N ASN A 131 84.94 -21.41 -5.38
CA ASN A 131 85.15 -20.30 -6.31
C ASN A 131 85.28 -20.77 -7.78
N LEU A 132 84.89 -22.02 -8.08
CA LEU A 132 85.16 -22.72 -9.34
C LEU A 132 83.87 -23.23 -9.99
N SER A 133 83.08 -22.32 -10.56
CA SER A 133 81.93 -22.68 -11.41
C SER A 133 82.40 -22.98 -12.83
N ILE A 134 82.58 -24.26 -13.16
CA ILE A 134 83.16 -24.68 -14.46
C ILE A 134 82.12 -25.21 -15.47
N TYR A 135 81.10 -25.98 -15.03
CA TYR A 135 80.10 -26.58 -15.93
C TYR A 135 78.65 -26.50 -15.42
N SER A 136 78.40 -26.79 -14.14
CA SER A 136 77.08 -26.61 -13.50
C SER A 136 77.23 -26.48 -11.98
N ALA A 137 76.18 -26.00 -11.28
CA ALA A 137 76.21 -25.92 -9.82
C ALA A 137 76.38 -27.30 -9.15
N ASN A 138 75.73 -28.35 -9.69
CA ASN A 138 75.91 -29.72 -9.20
C ASN A 138 77.33 -30.24 -9.45
N ALA A 139 77.89 -30.05 -10.64
CA ALA A 139 79.26 -30.49 -10.95
C ALA A 139 80.31 -29.75 -10.10
N SER A 140 80.09 -28.45 -9.84
CA SER A 140 81.00 -27.63 -9.03
C SER A 140 80.91 -27.99 -7.55
N ALA A 141 79.71 -28.28 -7.03
CA ALA A 141 79.52 -28.83 -5.69
C ALA A 141 80.11 -30.24 -5.52
N ALA A 142 79.96 -31.11 -6.53
CA ALA A 142 80.51 -32.47 -6.51
C ALA A 142 82.05 -32.46 -6.57
N HIS A 143 82.64 -31.79 -7.57
CA HIS A 143 84.10 -31.83 -7.77
C HIS A 143 84.86 -30.85 -6.88
N TYR A 144 84.29 -29.70 -6.50
CA TYR A 144 85.03 -28.59 -5.85
C TYR A 144 84.39 -28.08 -4.54
N GLY A 145 83.33 -28.75 -4.06
CA GLY A 145 82.66 -28.40 -2.81
C GLY A 145 83.52 -28.63 -1.57
N ARG A 146 83.53 -27.66 -0.65
CA ARG A 146 84.30 -27.72 0.61
C ARG A 146 83.45 -28.28 1.75
N ASN A 147 84.10 -28.60 2.87
CA ASN A 147 83.44 -29.18 4.04
C ASN A 147 82.37 -28.22 4.61
N ALA A 148 81.18 -28.74 4.89
CA ALA A 148 79.99 -28.02 5.33
C ALA A 148 80.09 -27.39 6.74
N SER A 149 81.27 -27.45 7.37
CA SER A 149 81.64 -26.65 8.54
C SER A 149 81.93 -25.18 8.22
N PHE A 150 82.09 -24.79 6.94
CA PHE A 150 82.45 -23.42 6.51
C PHE A 150 83.77 -22.85 7.09
N GLY A 151 84.57 -23.67 7.77
CA GLY A 151 85.74 -23.24 8.54
C GLY A 151 85.47 -22.92 10.02
N LEU A 152 84.23 -23.12 10.50
CA LEU A 152 83.77 -22.84 11.85
C LEU A 152 83.36 -24.13 12.58
N SER A 153 83.45 -24.12 13.91
CA SER A 153 82.88 -25.18 14.77
C SER A 153 81.37 -24.95 14.96
N PRO A 154 80.54 -26.02 15.09
CA PRO A 154 79.12 -25.87 15.43
C PRO A 154 78.90 -25.02 16.69
N GLY A 155 78.01 -24.05 16.60
CA GLY A 155 77.78 -23.02 17.61
C GLY A 155 77.17 -21.75 17.01
N GLU A 156 77.05 -20.68 17.80
CA GLU A 156 76.43 -19.42 17.35
C GLU A 156 77.11 -18.83 16.10
N GLU A 157 78.44 -18.81 16.05
CA GLU A 157 79.17 -18.26 14.90
C GLU A 157 78.89 -19.02 13.59
N TYR A 158 78.71 -20.35 13.68
CA TYR A 158 78.37 -21.21 12.55
C TYR A 158 76.95 -20.95 12.03
N CYS A 159 76.00 -20.70 12.94
CA CYS A 159 74.65 -20.24 12.58
C CYS A 159 74.67 -18.81 11.99
N ALA A 160 75.40 -17.90 12.63
CA ALA A 160 75.51 -16.49 12.26
C ALA A 160 76.06 -16.30 10.83
N TYR A 161 76.99 -17.16 10.39
CA TYR A 161 77.51 -17.17 9.02
C TYR A 161 76.40 -17.21 7.93
N CYS A 162 75.30 -17.91 8.22
CA CYS A 162 74.13 -18.01 7.33
C CYS A 162 72.96 -17.09 7.70
N HIS A 163 72.88 -16.63 8.96
CA HIS A 163 71.65 -16.01 9.52
C HIS A 163 71.82 -14.63 10.16
N ALA A 164 73.02 -14.06 10.23
CA ALA A 164 73.25 -12.79 10.95
C ALA A 164 72.96 -11.51 10.15
N ASN A 165 72.88 -11.56 8.82
CA ASN A 165 72.58 -10.37 8.00
C ASN A 165 72.10 -10.69 6.57
N SER A 166 71.31 -9.77 6.03
CA SER A 166 70.73 -9.79 4.67
C SER A 166 71.74 -9.62 3.52
N SER A 167 73.05 -9.64 3.82
CA SER A 167 74.14 -9.61 2.83
C SER A 167 74.95 -10.92 2.77
N THR A 168 74.55 -11.97 3.51
CA THR A 168 75.15 -13.31 3.41
C THR A 168 75.08 -13.87 1.98
N VAL A 169 76.15 -14.57 1.55
CA VAL A 169 76.26 -15.17 0.20
C VAL A 169 75.26 -16.30 -0.07
N TYR A 170 74.57 -16.77 0.97
CA TYR A 170 73.50 -17.78 0.93
C TYR A 170 72.09 -17.19 0.81
N ARG A 171 71.93 -15.86 0.73
CA ARG A 171 70.61 -15.19 0.69
C ARG A 171 69.67 -15.74 -0.38
N ASP A 172 70.19 -16.01 -1.57
CA ASP A 172 69.45 -16.49 -2.74
C ASP A 172 69.13 -18.00 -2.70
N VAL A 173 69.67 -18.75 -1.73
CA VAL A 173 69.29 -20.16 -1.48
C VAL A 173 68.43 -20.35 -0.23
N MET A 174 68.17 -19.28 0.54
CA MET A 174 67.22 -19.33 1.66
C MET A 174 65.77 -19.33 1.16
N GLN A 175 65.00 -20.35 1.56
CA GLN A 175 63.59 -20.51 1.16
C GLN A 175 62.69 -19.35 1.63
N ASN A 176 63.02 -18.75 2.78
CA ASN A 176 62.42 -17.50 3.25
C ASN A 176 63.53 -16.44 3.38
N PRO A 177 63.54 -15.37 2.56
CA PRO A 177 64.54 -14.32 2.65
C PRO A 177 64.63 -13.62 4.02
N LYS A 178 63.54 -13.63 4.81
CA LYS A 178 63.55 -13.10 6.19
C LYS A 178 64.53 -13.86 7.09
N ASN A 179 64.78 -15.14 6.82
CA ASN A 179 65.68 -15.99 7.60
C ASN A 179 67.18 -15.65 7.39
N THR A 180 67.52 -14.67 6.55
CA THR A 180 68.91 -14.21 6.39
C THR A 180 69.39 -13.29 7.51
N ALA A 181 68.45 -12.70 8.27
CA ALA A 181 68.72 -11.86 9.42
C ALA A 181 67.76 -12.28 10.55
N LEU A 182 68.03 -13.43 11.16
CA LEU A 182 67.27 -13.92 12.30
C LEU A 182 67.67 -13.14 13.56
N GLY A 183 66.69 -12.53 14.21
CA GLY A 183 66.87 -11.95 15.53
C GLY A 183 66.89 -13.04 16.61
N ASN A 184 67.43 -12.66 17.76
CA ASN A 184 67.05 -13.26 19.03
C ASN A 184 65.53 -13.06 19.28
N HIS A 185 64.94 -13.93 20.10
CA HIS A 185 63.49 -14.04 20.38
C HIS A 185 62.74 -12.70 20.59
N THR A 186 63.43 -11.71 21.15
CA THR A 186 63.03 -10.29 21.16
C THR A 186 64.18 -9.43 20.64
N SER A 187 63.89 -8.56 19.67
CA SER A 187 64.88 -8.02 18.71
C SER A 187 66.04 -7.22 19.30
N GLY A 188 67.26 -7.62 18.98
CA GLY A 188 68.43 -6.73 18.82
C GLY A 188 69.10 -6.31 20.13
N ILE A 189 68.49 -5.44 20.92
CA ILE A 189 69.08 -4.91 22.16
C ILE A 189 68.02 -4.75 23.26
N MET A 190 68.08 -5.64 24.25
CA MET A 190 67.73 -5.25 25.63
C MET A 190 69.00 -5.23 26.47
N PHE A 191 68.91 -4.68 27.68
CA PHE A 191 69.99 -4.79 28.66
C PHE A 191 70.14 -6.25 29.14
N GLN A 192 71.30 -6.57 29.70
CA GLN A 192 71.68 -7.87 30.30
C GLN A 192 70.85 -8.26 31.54
N SER A 193 69.66 -7.68 31.69
CA SER A 193 68.76 -7.70 32.85
C SER A 193 67.28 -7.89 32.46
N HIS A 194 66.98 -8.28 31.21
CA HIS A 194 65.64 -8.79 30.90
C HIS A 194 65.42 -10.12 31.67
N PRO A 195 64.33 -10.30 32.44
CA PRO A 195 64.19 -11.45 33.36
C PRO A 195 64.22 -12.84 32.72
N ALA A 196 63.78 -12.96 31.45
CA ALA A 196 63.84 -14.20 30.69
C ALA A 196 65.14 -14.37 29.87
N GLY A 197 66.08 -13.41 29.95
CA GLY A 197 67.36 -13.43 29.26
C GLY A 197 67.27 -13.30 27.73
N PHE A 198 68.33 -13.75 27.06
CA PHE A 198 68.41 -13.92 25.61
C PHE A 198 68.74 -15.39 25.32
N PRO A 199 67.88 -16.14 24.61
CA PRO A 199 68.22 -17.47 24.17
C PRO A 199 69.11 -17.39 22.93
N ASP A 200 70.35 -17.87 23.06
CA ASP A 200 71.25 -18.15 21.94
C ASP A 200 70.65 -19.24 21.03
N CYS A 201 71.01 -19.28 19.74
CA CYS A 201 70.42 -20.22 18.77
C CYS A 201 70.55 -21.68 19.24
N THR A 202 71.72 -22.04 19.76
CA THR A 202 72.05 -23.35 20.34
C THR A 202 71.25 -23.69 21.59
N THR A 203 70.73 -22.71 22.34
CA THR A 203 69.83 -22.93 23.48
C THR A 203 68.48 -23.50 23.02
N CYS A 204 68.03 -23.14 21.82
CA CYS A 204 66.76 -23.60 21.25
C CYS A 204 66.91 -24.74 20.24
N HIS A 205 68.03 -24.80 19.52
CA HIS A 205 68.25 -25.71 18.38
C HIS A 205 69.32 -26.79 18.59
N TRP A 206 70.04 -26.74 19.72
CA TRP A 206 71.22 -27.56 20.05
C TRP A 206 72.45 -27.25 19.19
N THR A 207 73.61 -27.80 19.59
CA THR A 207 74.92 -27.56 18.99
C THR A 207 75.34 -28.74 18.10
N ASP A 208 74.96 -28.71 16.82
CA ASP A 208 75.34 -29.71 15.82
C ASP A 208 75.48 -29.05 14.42
N ARG A 209 76.05 -29.76 13.46
CA ARG A 209 76.16 -29.33 12.05
C ARG A 209 74.78 -29.29 11.39
N LEU A 210 74.61 -28.49 10.32
CA LEU A 210 73.33 -28.33 9.60
C LEU A 210 72.65 -29.67 9.24
N HIS A 211 73.43 -30.68 8.86
CA HIS A 211 72.98 -32.00 8.43
C HIS A 211 72.95 -33.06 9.55
N GLY A 212 73.44 -32.74 10.75
CA GLY A 212 73.58 -33.66 11.88
C GLY A 212 72.24 -34.03 12.52
N GLN A 213 72.20 -35.13 13.27
CA GLN A 213 70.97 -35.67 13.86
C GLN A 213 70.44 -34.85 15.03
N ASN A 214 71.32 -34.15 15.76
CA ASN A 214 70.97 -33.49 17.02
C ASN A 214 70.49 -32.05 16.84
N LEU A 215 70.70 -31.46 15.65
CA LEU A 215 70.14 -30.15 15.31
C LEU A 215 68.62 -30.29 15.15
N THR A 216 67.84 -29.59 15.97
CA THR A 216 66.38 -29.76 16.01
C THR A 216 65.62 -28.44 15.99
N LYS A 217 64.36 -28.47 15.52
CA LYS A 217 63.38 -27.40 15.71
C LYS A 217 62.60 -27.69 17.00
N PRO A 218 62.62 -26.81 18.01
CA PRO A 218 61.79 -27.00 19.20
C PRO A 218 60.31 -26.83 18.85
N VAL A 219 59.43 -27.53 19.58
CA VAL A 219 57.98 -27.36 19.46
C VAL A 219 57.56 -26.17 20.34
N PRO A 220 57.06 -25.06 19.77
CA PRO A 220 56.82 -23.82 20.52
C PRO A 220 55.47 -23.87 21.26
N ASN A 221 55.32 -24.78 22.22
CA ASN A 221 54.14 -24.84 23.08
C ASN A 221 54.32 -24.02 24.37
N SER A 222 53.23 -23.80 25.10
CA SER A 222 53.21 -23.00 26.34
C SER A 222 54.08 -23.60 27.44
N GLY A 223 54.32 -24.92 27.42
CA GLY A 223 55.29 -25.58 28.29
C GLY A 223 56.73 -25.20 27.97
N PHE A 224 57.09 -25.10 26.69
CA PHE A 224 58.39 -24.61 26.23
C PHE A 224 58.57 -23.12 26.61
N CYS A 225 57.59 -22.26 26.33
CA CYS A 225 57.63 -20.85 26.70
C CYS A 225 57.79 -20.64 28.22
N ASN A 226 56.95 -21.32 29.03
CA ASN A 226 57.04 -21.28 30.49
C ASN A 226 58.34 -21.90 31.04
N ASN A 227 59.02 -22.76 30.28
CA ASN A 227 60.33 -23.28 30.68
C ASN A 227 61.46 -22.26 30.53
N CYS A 228 61.34 -21.28 29.63
CA CYS A 228 62.27 -20.15 29.52
C CYS A 228 61.90 -19.02 30.50
N HIS A 229 60.62 -18.64 30.57
CA HIS A 229 60.13 -17.56 31.44
C HIS A 229 59.99 -17.94 32.94
N LYS A 230 60.69 -18.99 33.43
CA LYS A 230 60.56 -19.47 34.83
C LYS A 230 60.85 -18.41 35.89
N ASN A 231 61.81 -17.53 35.61
CA ASN A 231 62.28 -16.50 36.53
C ASN A 231 61.67 -15.11 36.21
N ASP A 232 60.69 -15.05 35.31
CA ASP A 232 60.08 -13.81 34.87
C ASP A 232 59.02 -13.32 35.88
N PRO A 233 59.14 -12.10 36.45
CA PRO A 233 58.08 -11.50 37.26
C PRO A 233 56.74 -11.37 36.53
N GLN A 234 56.76 -11.44 35.19
CA GLN A 234 55.59 -11.44 34.31
C GLN A 234 55.29 -12.84 33.73
N LYS A 235 55.69 -13.94 34.39
CA LYS A 235 55.31 -15.29 33.97
C LYS A 235 53.77 -15.43 33.95
N MET A 236 53.23 -15.63 32.74
CA MET A 236 51.79 -15.69 32.47
C MET A 236 51.29 -17.13 32.33
N GLU A 237 50.12 -17.43 32.89
CA GLU A 237 49.46 -18.72 32.65
C GLU A 237 48.67 -18.71 31.33
N MET A 238 48.41 -19.89 30.76
CA MET A 238 47.54 -20.04 29.58
C MET A 238 46.14 -19.51 29.86
N HIS A 239 45.53 -18.80 28.91
CA HIS A 239 44.14 -18.36 29.04
C HIS A 239 43.21 -19.56 29.25
N ALA A 240 42.44 -19.54 30.34
CA ALA A 240 41.57 -20.62 30.80
C ALA A 240 42.26 -22.00 30.93
N GLY A 241 43.60 -22.04 30.98
CA GLY A 241 44.39 -23.28 31.00
C GLY A 241 44.39 -24.06 29.68
N THR A 242 43.85 -23.50 28.58
CA THR A 242 43.61 -24.24 27.33
C THR A 242 44.09 -23.55 26.06
N VAL A 243 44.33 -22.23 26.08
CA VAL A 243 44.84 -21.50 24.92
C VAL A 243 46.36 -21.44 24.94
N GLU A 244 46.98 -22.05 23.92
CA GLU A 244 48.43 -22.01 23.72
C GLU A 244 48.96 -20.59 23.46
N CYS A 245 50.07 -20.22 24.10
CA CYS A 245 50.71 -18.90 23.98
C CYS A 245 50.95 -18.48 22.51
N ILE A 246 51.38 -19.41 21.65
CA ILE A 246 51.58 -19.17 20.21
C ILE A 246 50.31 -18.74 19.47
N ARG A 247 49.10 -19.09 19.94
CA ARG A 247 47.85 -18.59 19.32
C ARG A 247 47.73 -17.06 19.50
N CYS A 248 48.32 -16.48 20.54
CA CYS A 248 48.29 -15.03 20.80
C CYS A 248 49.59 -14.30 20.42
N HIS A 249 50.74 -14.99 20.43
CA HIS A 249 52.07 -14.37 20.29
C HIS A 249 52.81 -14.68 18.98
N THR A 250 52.23 -15.49 18.08
CA THR A 250 52.78 -15.74 16.75
C THR A 250 51.68 -15.93 15.72
N GLU A 251 51.89 -15.45 14.50
CA GLU A 251 51.08 -15.82 13.35
C GLU A 251 51.27 -17.32 13.03
N ASN A 252 52.53 -17.77 12.96
CA ASN A 252 52.96 -19.14 12.69
C ASN A 252 54.08 -19.60 13.65
N ASP A 253 54.25 -20.91 13.83
CA ASP A 253 55.33 -21.54 14.63
C ASP A 253 56.77 -21.13 14.22
N SER A 254 56.96 -20.58 13.03
CA SER A 254 58.26 -20.04 12.56
C SER A 254 58.61 -18.70 13.17
N ASP A 255 57.63 -17.96 13.67
CA ASP A 255 57.77 -16.53 13.97
C ASP A 255 58.30 -16.28 15.40
N ILE A 256 58.68 -17.35 16.11
CA ILE A 256 59.29 -17.31 17.45
C ILE A 256 60.63 -16.55 17.49
N HIS A 257 61.35 -16.41 16.37
CA HIS A 257 62.55 -15.58 16.26
C HIS A 257 62.26 -14.07 16.18
N ASN A 258 60.99 -13.66 16.09
CA ASN A 258 60.56 -12.25 16.09
C ASN A 258 59.13 -12.17 16.67
N ILE A 259 59.03 -12.31 18.00
CA ILE A 259 57.73 -12.52 18.66
C ILE A 259 56.72 -11.40 18.33
N GLN A 260 55.48 -11.81 18.06
CA GLN A 260 54.39 -10.93 17.65
C GLN A 260 53.35 -10.80 18.76
N TYR A 261 52.38 -9.92 18.54
CA TYR A 261 51.21 -9.78 19.39
C TYR A 261 49.98 -9.70 18.50
N LEU A 262 48.98 -10.52 18.82
CA LEU A 262 47.65 -10.47 18.23
C LEU A 262 47.01 -9.11 18.54
N LEU A 263 46.62 -8.37 17.50
CA LEU A 263 45.94 -7.08 17.59
C LEU A 263 44.41 -7.26 17.53
N LYS A 264 43.68 -6.18 17.85
CA LYS A 264 42.21 -6.18 17.91
C LYS A 264 41.50 -6.50 16.59
N ASP A 265 42.18 -6.34 15.46
CA ASP A 265 41.70 -6.68 14.12
C ASP A 265 41.98 -8.14 13.71
N GLY A 266 42.64 -8.91 14.57
CA GLY A 266 43.05 -10.29 14.29
C GLY A 266 44.39 -10.41 13.55
N THR A 267 45.06 -9.30 13.23
CA THR A 267 46.42 -9.32 12.63
C THR A 267 47.49 -9.53 13.71
N TYR A 268 48.69 -9.92 13.28
CA TYR A 268 49.86 -10.06 14.14
C TYR A 268 50.88 -8.96 13.85
N ARG A 269 51.41 -8.35 14.92
CA ARG A 269 52.46 -7.33 14.81
C ARG A 269 53.59 -7.59 15.80
N SER A 270 54.82 -7.67 15.29
CA SER A 270 56.03 -7.58 16.10
C SER A 270 56.34 -6.12 16.44
N VAL A 271 56.82 -5.88 17.66
CA VAL A 271 57.48 -4.63 18.04
C VAL A 271 58.98 -4.79 17.79
N ASN A 272 59.47 -4.14 16.72
CA ASN A 272 60.90 -4.05 16.45
C ASN A 272 61.49 -3.00 17.40
N ALA A 273 61.96 -3.44 18.57
CA ALA A 273 62.28 -2.59 19.70
C ALA A 273 63.80 -2.53 19.92
N THR A 274 64.30 -1.31 20.11
CA THR A 274 65.71 -1.02 20.44
C THR A 274 65.88 -0.45 21.84
N ASN A 275 64.79 0.04 22.44
CA ASN A 275 64.75 0.68 23.74
C ASN A 275 63.45 0.33 24.48
N CYS A 276 63.46 0.44 25.81
CA CYS A 276 62.27 0.22 26.64
C CYS A 276 61.07 1.10 26.24
N GLY A 277 61.34 2.31 25.72
CA GLY A 277 60.33 3.25 25.23
C GLY A 277 59.67 2.83 23.92
N ASP A 278 60.17 1.83 23.20
CA ASP A 278 59.55 1.37 21.95
C ASP A 278 58.38 0.43 22.26
N CYS A 279 58.54 -0.43 23.27
CA CYS A 279 57.50 -1.32 23.78
C CYS A 279 56.59 -0.67 24.84
N HIS A 280 57.09 0.22 25.69
CA HIS A 280 56.34 0.71 26.86
C HIS A 280 56.05 2.21 26.84
N GLY A 281 54.92 2.60 27.44
CA GLY A 281 54.60 3.99 27.75
C GLY A 281 55.49 4.59 28.85
N ALA A 282 55.37 5.90 29.10
CA ALA A 282 56.26 6.63 30.01
C ALA A 282 56.34 6.04 31.44
N ALA A 283 55.25 5.44 31.94
CA ALA A 283 55.19 4.79 33.25
C ALA A 283 55.83 3.38 33.29
N ARG A 284 56.35 2.85 32.16
CA ARG A 284 56.85 1.48 31.95
C ARG A 284 55.86 0.32 32.18
N THR A 285 54.74 0.56 32.87
CA THR A 285 53.71 -0.45 33.19
C THR A 285 52.75 -0.77 32.04
N ALA A 286 52.59 0.13 31.07
CA ALA A 286 51.67 -0.05 29.93
C ALA A 286 52.43 -0.35 28.65
N PHE A 287 52.04 -1.43 27.96
CA PHE A 287 52.55 -1.82 26.64
C PHE A 287 51.90 -0.93 25.54
N LYS A 288 52.66 -0.57 24.50
CA LYS A 288 52.25 0.41 23.48
C LYS A 288 51.37 -0.17 22.35
N LEU A 289 51.27 -1.49 22.21
CA LEU A 289 50.40 -2.12 21.23
C LEU A 289 48.98 -2.29 21.78
N THR A 290 47.98 -1.95 20.97
CA THR A 290 46.57 -2.26 21.22
C THR A 290 46.31 -3.73 20.89
N THR A 291 46.70 -4.62 21.80
CA THR A 291 46.49 -6.07 21.68
C THR A 291 45.01 -6.42 21.66
N ALA A 292 44.69 -7.63 21.19
CA ALA A 292 43.41 -8.27 21.41
C ALA A 292 43.06 -8.33 22.92
N ASP A 293 41.76 -8.28 23.20
CA ASP A 293 41.18 -8.38 24.53
C ASP A 293 39.88 -9.22 24.52
N CYS A 294 39.26 -9.35 25.70
CA CYS A 294 38.04 -10.12 25.91
C CYS A 294 36.92 -9.77 24.91
N THR A 295 36.77 -8.50 24.53
CA THR A 295 35.72 -8.06 23.59
C THR A 295 36.01 -8.54 22.17
N THR A 296 37.26 -8.51 21.74
CA THR A 296 37.68 -8.95 20.39
C THR A 296 37.66 -10.48 20.21
N CYS A 297 37.81 -11.24 21.30
CA CYS A 297 37.82 -12.70 21.25
C CYS A 297 36.45 -13.34 21.55
N HIS A 298 35.60 -12.72 22.38
CA HIS A 298 34.36 -13.33 22.87
C HIS A 298 33.06 -12.63 22.43
N LEU A 299 33.10 -11.42 21.86
CA LEU A 299 31.90 -10.72 21.41
C LEU A 299 31.76 -10.75 19.88
N GLY A 300 30.56 -11.03 19.40
CA GLY A 300 30.23 -11.18 17.98
C GLY A 300 31.03 -12.29 17.31
N ASN A 301 31.34 -12.09 16.02
CA ASN A 301 32.16 -13.02 15.24
C ASN A 301 33.60 -13.15 15.79
N GLY A 302 34.11 -12.09 16.46
CA GLY A 302 35.48 -11.94 16.94
C GLY A 302 36.57 -12.47 16.00
N ILE A 303 37.66 -12.96 16.57
CA ILE A 303 38.81 -13.45 15.80
C ILE A 303 38.62 -14.93 15.41
N VAL A 304 38.65 -15.23 14.09
CA VAL A 304 38.35 -16.56 13.51
C VAL A 304 39.31 -17.66 13.98
N LYS A 305 40.59 -17.32 14.25
CA LYS A 305 41.63 -18.26 14.76
C LYS A 305 41.29 -18.86 16.14
N PHE A 306 40.22 -18.40 16.80
CA PHE A 306 39.69 -18.89 18.07
C PHE A 306 38.23 -19.32 17.95
N SER A 307 37.83 -19.99 16.87
CA SER A 307 36.45 -20.47 16.63
C SER A 307 35.80 -21.21 17.82
N GLU A 308 36.61 -21.92 18.60
CA GLU A 308 36.21 -22.69 19.80
C GLU A 308 35.95 -21.82 21.05
N ALA A 309 36.39 -20.56 21.05
CA ALA A 309 36.20 -19.66 22.19
C ALA A 309 34.70 -19.32 22.36
N PRO A 310 34.15 -19.32 23.60
CA PRO A 310 32.75 -18.96 23.84
C PRO A 310 32.41 -17.60 23.24
N ARG A 311 31.34 -17.54 22.43
CA ARG A 311 30.88 -16.32 21.75
C ARG A 311 29.56 -15.84 22.31
N PHE A 312 29.49 -14.54 22.54
CA PHE A 312 28.32 -13.80 22.96
C PHE A 312 28.06 -12.68 21.94
N GLN A 313 26.96 -11.95 22.08
CA GLN A 313 26.67 -10.81 21.21
C GLN A 313 27.71 -9.68 21.33
N SER A 314 27.77 -8.79 20.34
CA SER A 314 28.50 -7.52 20.44
C SER A 314 27.53 -6.36 20.13
N PRO A 315 27.43 -5.33 20.99
CA PRO A 315 28.05 -5.22 22.31
C PRO A 315 27.47 -6.22 23.32
N LEU A 316 28.22 -6.46 24.41
CA LEU A 316 27.72 -7.04 25.65
C LEU A 316 26.58 -6.16 26.19
N ALA A 317 25.44 -6.78 26.50
CA ALA A 317 24.30 -6.12 27.11
C ALA A 317 23.98 -6.74 28.47
N HIS A 318 24.02 -5.92 29.51
CA HIS A 318 23.50 -6.23 30.84
C HIS A 318 22.25 -5.38 31.18
N SER A 319 21.81 -4.55 30.23
CA SER A 319 20.48 -3.95 30.12
C SER A 319 20.27 -3.49 28.67
N THR A 320 19.17 -2.80 28.36
CA THR A 320 18.97 -2.14 27.06
C THR A 320 20.03 -1.09 26.69
N ASN A 321 20.79 -0.60 27.67
CA ASN A 321 21.89 0.34 27.43
C ASN A 321 23.24 -0.38 27.68
N PRO A 322 24.09 -0.57 26.65
CA PRO A 322 25.42 -1.19 26.79
C PRO A 322 26.40 -0.42 27.71
N ALA A 323 26.12 0.85 28.03
CA ALA A 323 26.87 1.68 28.97
C ALA A 323 26.27 1.69 30.40
N SER A 324 25.29 0.83 30.70
CA SER A 324 24.50 0.86 31.94
C SER A 324 25.30 0.73 33.25
N GLY A 325 26.51 0.19 33.22
CA GLY A 325 27.41 0.20 34.38
C GLY A 325 27.71 1.61 34.91
N GLY A 326 27.78 2.61 34.02
CA GLY A 326 28.04 4.00 34.39
C GLY A 326 26.83 4.82 34.85
N LEU A 327 25.64 4.21 34.91
CA LEU A 327 24.38 4.95 35.12
C LEU A 327 23.86 4.90 36.55
N TRP A 328 24.08 3.78 37.25
CA TRP A 328 23.41 3.45 38.51
C TRP A 328 24.27 3.60 39.77
N ASN A 329 25.47 4.17 39.65
CA ASN A 329 26.40 4.37 40.77
C ASN A 329 27.28 5.59 40.50
N SER A 330 27.51 6.44 41.53
CA SER A 330 28.35 7.64 41.43
C SER A 330 29.82 7.35 41.10
N SER A 331 30.31 6.14 41.37
CA SER A 331 31.66 5.68 41.00
C SER A 331 31.73 4.85 39.71
N SER A 332 30.59 4.55 39.08
CA SER A 332 30.44 3.58 37.98
C SER A 332 30.77 2.12 38.35
N TYR A 333 29.99 1.17 37.81
CA TYR A 333 30.33 -0.26 37.80
C TYR A 333 31.30 -0.61 36.67
N TRP A 334 31.10 0.00 35.50
CA TRP A 334 32.00 -0.04 34.36
C TRP A 334 31.66 1.09 33.37
N ASP A 335 32.70 1.68 32.77
CA ASP A 335 32.62 2.74 31.76
C ASP A 335 32.64 2.22 30.31
N SER A 336 33.03 0.96 30.12
CA SER A 336 33.38 0.39 28.83
C SER A 336 33.18 -1.13 28.80
N GLN A 337 33.05 -1.66 27.59
CA GLN A 337 32.78 -3.09 27.34
C GLN A 337 33.89 -4.02 27.89
N VAL A 338 35.16 -3.59 27.81
CA VAL A 338 36.29 -4.32 28.39
C VAL A 338 36.24 -4.27 29.92
N ASN A 339 35.90 -3.11 30.51
CA ASN A 339 35.79 -2.97 31.96
C ASN A 339 34.55 -3.69 32.54
N ALA A 340 33.47 -3.87 31.77
CA ALA A 340 32.38 -4.77 32.14
C ALA A 340 32.86 -6.22 32.30
N CYS A 341 33.64 -6.72 31.34
CA CYS A 341 34.25 -8.05 31.42
C CYS A 341 35.17 -8.18 32.65
N LYS A 342 35.94 -7.13 32.97
CA LYS A 342 36.83 -7.08 34.14
C LYS A 342 36.07 -6.96 35.47
N TYR A 343 34.93 -6.28 35.51
CA TYR A 343 34.09 -6.20 36.71
C TYR A 343 33.49 -7.57 37.06
N CYS A 344 32.96 -8.28 36.05
CA CYS A 344 32.39 -9.62 36.23
C CYS A 344 33.47 -10.70 36.44
N HIS A 345 34.54 -10.72 35.65
CA HIS A 345 35.53 -11.81 35.65
C HIS A 345 36.87 -11.43 36.32
N GLY A 346 37.01 -10.24 36.87
CA GLY A 346 38.24 -9.72 37.45
C GLY A 346 39.28 -9.28 36.42
N GLU A 347 40.30 -8.55 36.87
CA GLU A 347 41.42 -8.12 36.02
C GLU A 347 42.30 -9.29 35.53
N ASN A 348 43.05 -9.05 34.44
CA ASN A 348 44.09 -9.94 33.90
C ASN A 348 43.67 -11.38 33.51
N LYS A 349 42.41 -11.59 33.08
CA LYS A 349 41.93 -12.93 32.65
C LYS A 349 42.60 -13.53 31.42
N LEU A 350 43.22 -12.73 30.55
CA LEU A 350 43.93 -13.23 29.36
C LEU A 350 45.08 -14.18 29.71
N HIS A 351 45.57 -14.14 30.95
CA HIS A 351 46.70 -14.95 31.43
C HIS A 351 46.38 -15.68 32.74
N ASN A 352 45.17 -16.25 32.83
CA ASN A 352 44.66 -16.88 34.05
C ASN A 352 43.91 -18.18 33.75
N THR A 353 44.16 -19.22 34.54
CA THR A 353 43.52 -20.53 34.42
C THR A 353 42.07 -20.57 34.92
N ASN A 354 41.63 -19.59 35.72
CA ASN A 354 40.24 -19.45 36.18
C ASN A 354 39.51 -18.34 35.38
N PRO A 355 38.70 -18.70 34.37
CA PRO A 355 37.96 -17.72 33.56
C PRO A 355 36.73 -17.13 34.27
N LEU A 356 36.28 -17.67 35.42
CA LEU A 356 35.09 -17.17 36.11
C LEU A 356 35.37 -15.90 36.92
N GLY A 357 36.53 -15.84 37.59
CA GLY A 357 36.88 -14.71 38.47
C GLY A 357 35.78 -14.39 39.48
N ASN A 358 35.30 -13.15 39.50
CA ASN A 358 34.35 -12.68 40.53
C ASN A 358 32.99 -13.41 40.43
N ILE A 359 32.57 -13.87 39.24
CA ILE A 359 31.40 -14.75 39.07
C ILE A 359 31.49 -16.04 39.90
N SER A 360 32.69 -16.50 40.26
CA SER A 360 32.84 -17.67 41.13
C SER A 360 32.24 -17.47 42.54
N TYR A 361 32.17 -16.23 43.04
CA TYR A 361 31.61 -15.91 44.37
C TYR A 361 30.08 -16.08 44.45
N ILE A 362 29.37 -16.01 43.31
CA ILE A 362 27.91 -16.10 43.21
C ILE A 362 27.43 -17.41 42.55
N LYS A 363 28.35 -18.34 42.24
CA LYS A 363 28.04 -19.60 41.54
C LYS A 363 27.15 -20.57 42.34
N SER A 364 27.10 -20.49 43.67
CA SER A 364 26.51 -21.54 44.51
C SER A 364 25.10 -21.96 44.07
N GLY A 365 24.81 -23.25 44.14
CA GLY A 365 23.59 -23.87 43.62
C GLY A 365 23.55 -24.08 42.10
N ASN A 366 24.33 -23.32 41.31
CA ASN A 366 24.21 -23.27 39.86
C ASN A 366 25.35 -23.99 39.10
N ALA A 367 24.99 -24.64 37.99
CA ALA A 367 25.90 -25.15 36.99
C ALA A 367 26.23 -24.09 35.91
N LEU A 368 27.41 -24.21 35.30
CA LEU A 368 27.86 -23.33 34.22
C LEU A 368 27.15 -23.70 32.91
N ASN A 369 26.71 -22.69 32.15
CA ASN A 369 26.01 -22.88 30.86
C ASN A 369 24.75 -23.79 30.97
N GLN A 370 24.11 -23.82 32.13
CA GLN A 370 22.90 -24.62 32.37
C GLN A 370 21.67 -24.06 31.63
N SER A 371 20.71 -24.91 31.32
CA SER A 371 19.36 -24.49 30.88
C SER A 371 18.69 -23.59 31.92
N ILE A 372 17.89 -22.64 31.46
CA ILE A 372 17.18 -21.70 32.34
C ILE A 372 15.90 -22.36 32.86
N THR A 373 15.75 -22.43 34.18
CA THR A 373 14.66 -23.09 34.92
C THR A 373 14.29 -22.31 36.19
N ASN A 374 13.14 -22.65 36.78
CA ASN A 374 12.71 -22.26 38.12
C ASN A 374 13.67 -22.64 39.27
N THR A 375 14.71 -23.45 38.99
CA THR A 375 15.79 -23.84 39.90
C THR A 375 17.16 -23.22 39.58
N SER A 376 17.21 -22.31 38.60
CA SER A 376 18.41 -21.51 38.28
C SER A 376 18.29 -20.09 38.84
N PHE A 377 19.37 -19.58 39.44
CA PHE A 377 19.34 -18.39 40.32
C PHE A 377 20.58 -17.47 40.16
N TRP A 378 21.21 -17.44 38.98
CA TRP A 378 22.36 -16.57 38.73
C TRP A 378 22.04 -15.09 38.93
N CYS A 379 20.86 -14.63 38.50
CA CYS A 379 20.44 -13.24 38.67
C CYS A 379 20.22 -12.90 40.15
N ALA A 380 19.54 -13.76 40.90
CA ALA A 380 19.22 -13.53 42.31
C ALA A 380 20.46 -13.60 43.22
N ASN A 381 21.40 -14.52 42.97
CA ASN A 381 22.66 -14.61 43.73
C ASN A 381 23.51 -13.32 43.62
N CYS A 382 23.29 -12.49 42.61
CA CYS A 382 23.95 -11.20 42.43
C CYS A 382 23.10 -10.01 42.93
N HIS A 383 21.76 -10.05 42.77
CA HIS A 383 20.91 -8.86 42.91
C HIS A 383 19.77 -8.95 43.95
N TYR A 384 19.65 -10.02 44.74
CA TYR A 384 18.55 -10.21 45.69
C TYR A 384 19.00 -10.72 47.07
N LYS A 385 18.68 -9.94 48.12
CA LYS A 385 19.29 -10.06 49.46
C LYS A 385 18.62 -11.03 50.45
N ASP A 386 17.33 -11.31 50.29
CA ASP A 386 16.53 -11.95 51.36
C ASP A 386 16.45 -13.49 51.22
N GLY A 387 17.29 -14.20 51.97
CA GLY A 387 17.34 -15.68 52.01
C GLY A 387 16.16 -16.36 52.70
N GLY A 388 14.94 -16.24 52.14
CA GLY A 388 13.70 -16.72 52.76
C GLY A 388 12.96 -17.88 52.07
N LEU A 389 13.43 -18.37 50.91
CA LEU A 389 12.73 -19.39 50.10
C LEU A 389 13.63 -20.59 49.73
N PRO A 390 13.05 -21.79 49.52
CA PRO A 390 13.81 -23.00 49.18
C PRO A 390 14.40 -22.90 47.76
N GLY A 391 15.67 -22.50 47.67
CA GLY A 391 16.42 -22.40 46.40
C GLY A 391 17.94 -22.27 46.51
N ASN A 392 18.51 -22.21 47.73
CA ASN A 392 19.96 -22.06 47.98
C ASN A 392 20.61 -20.82 47.30
N TYR A 393 20.08 -19.64 47.63
CA TYR A 393 20.58 -18.36 47.14
C TYR A 393 21.81 -17.89 47.94
N SER A 394 23.01 -17.96 47.35
CA SER A 394 24.26 -17.55 48.00
C SER A 394 24.61 -16.11 47.66
N TYR A 395 23.77 -15.17 48.11
CA TYR A 395 23.95 -13.74 47.89
C TYR A 395 25.27 -13.23 48.50
N ASN A 396 26.17 -12.70 47.66
CA ASN A 396 27.54 -12.33 48.06
C ASN A 396 28.05 -11.07 47.32
N ILE A 397 27.31 -9.97 47.43
CA ILE A 397 27.65 -8.69 46.77
C ILE A 397 28.93 -8.04 47.30
N THR A 398 29.29 -8.27 48.55
CA THR A 398 30.47 -7.67 49.21
C THR A 398 31.80 -8.17 48.64
N SER A 399 31.77 -9.25 47.84
CA SER A 399 32.93 -9.76 47.09
C SER A 399 33.16 -9.04 45.75
N PHE A 400 32.31 -8.06 45.40
CA PHE A 400 32.43 -7.21 44.21
C PHE A 400 32.67 -5.75 44.65
N ASN A 401 33.49 -5.02 43.90
CA ASN A 401 33.77 -3.61 44.16
C ASN A 401 33.64 -2.78 42.87
N PRO A 402 32.73 -1.80 42.79
CA PRO A 402 31.68 -1.49 43.77
C PRO A 402 30.57 -2.57 43.84
N GLU A 403 29.78 -2.58 44.92
CA GLU A 403 28.75 -3.61 45.19
C GLU A 403 27.55 -3.55 44.21
N PRO A 404 27.14 -4.67 43.58
CA PRO A 404 26.04 -4.73 42.62
C PRO A 404 24.71 -4.12 43.11
N PRO A 405 23.89 -3.56 42.19
CA PRO A 405 22.62 -2.95 42.54
C PRO A 405 21.57 -4.02 42.90
N GLU A 406 20.78 -3.80 43.95
CA GLU A 406 19.72 -4.70 44.38
C GLU A 406 18.38 -4.38 43.68
N ILE A 407 17.68 -5.37 43.13
CA ILE A 407 16.43 -5.17 42.35
C ILE A 407 15.26 -4.57 43.17
N GLN A 408 15.37 -4.55 44.50
CA GLN A 408 14.41 -3.93 45.42
C GLN A 408 14.99 -2.74 46.21
N ASN A 409 16.28 -2.43 46.02
CA ASN A 409 17.02 -1.35 46.69
C ASN A 409 16.80 -1.24 48.21
N LYS A 410 16.77 -2.37 48.92
CA LYS A 410 16.67 -2.42 50.39
C LYS A 410 17.98 -2.00 51.06
N SER A 411 19.10 -2.06 50.34
CA SER A 411 20.38 -1.48 50.76
C SER A 411 20.41 0.06 50.69
N GLY A 412 19.58 0.69 49.87
CA GLY A 412 19.62 2.14 49.61
C GLY A 412 20.86 2.62 48.84
N ILE A 413 21.68 1.69 48.32
CA ILE A 413 22.92 1.99 47.59
C ILE A 413 22.63 2.53 46.18
N VAL A 414 21.52 2.11 45.57
CA VAL A 414 21.13 2.55 44.22
C VAL A 414 20.40 3.89 44.33
N PRO A 415 20.75 4.92 43.53
CA PRO A 415 20.00 6.18 43.53
C PRO A 415 18.59 5.96 42.99
N THR A 416 17.64 6.82 43.41
CA THR A 416 16.26 6.81 42.91
C THR A 416 16.15 7.10 41.41
N GLN A 417 17.17 7.75 40.84
CA GLN A 417 17.28 8.09 39.43
C GLN A 417 18.75 7.92 38.98
N ALA A 418 18.94 7.29 37.83
CA ALA A 418 20.23 7.12 37.18
C ALA A 418 20.77 8.44 36.59
N SER A 419 22.06 8.47 36.23
CA SER A 419 22.72 9.67 35.67
C SER A 419 22.21 10.10 34.29
N ASP A 420 21.49 9.24 33.57
CA ASP A 420 20.78 9.57 32.32
C ASP A 420 19.32 10.01 32.53
N GLY A 421 18.86 10.07 33.79
CA GLY A 421 17.48 10.40 34.14
C GLY A 421 16.55 9.20 34.29
N THR A 422 17.01 7.96 34.08
CA THR A 422 16.16 6.76 34.24
C THR A 422 15.79 6.52 35.71
N THR A 423 14.50 6.53 36.04
CA THR A 423 14.01 6.25 37.41
C THR A 423 14.20 4.76 37.78
N PHE A 424 14.61 4.49 39.02
CA PHE A 424 14.70 3.12 39.54
C PHE A 424 13.31 2.45 39.60
N TYR A 425 13.23 1.18 39.18
CA TYR A 425 12.03 0.35 39.29
C TYR A 425 12.20 -0.75 40.33
N ASN A 426 11.29 -0.83 41.30
CA ASN A 426 11.34 -1.79 42.40
C ASN A 426 10.65 -3.11 42.02
N HIS A 427 11.42 -4.19 41.94
CA HIS A 427 10.96 -5.50 41.50
C HIS A 427 10.43 -6.35 42.67
N SER A 428 9.30 -5.94 43.24
CA SER A 428 8.52 -6.73 44.21
C SER A 428 7.78 -7.88 43.52
N LEU A 429 8.55 -8.89 43.07
CA LEU A 429 8.05 -10.05 42.32
C LEU A 429 7.65 -11.22 43.24
N GLY A 430 6.77 -12.09 42.74
CA GLY A 430 6.38 -13.34 43.41
C GLY A 430 7.41 -14.47 43.33
N GLY A 431 8.53 -14.27 42.63
CA GLY A 431 9.59 -15.26 42.45
C GLY A 431 10.83 -14.65 41.79
N TYR A 432 11.99 -15.28 42.00
CA TYR A 432 13.32 -14.72 41.69
C TYR A 432 14.21 -15.71 40.92
N SER A 433 13.62 -16.67 40.21
CA SER A 433 14.37 -17.58 39.35
C SER A 433 14.81 -16.90 38.05
N ASP A 434 15.90 -17.39 37.45
CA ASP A 434 16.36 -16.92 36.14
C ASP A 434 15.27 -17.15 35.07
N GLU A 435 14.37 -18.14 35.23
CA GLU A 435 13.19 -18.33 34.39
C GLU A 435 12.15 -17.21 34.58
N THR A 436 11.94 -16.74 35.81
CA THR A 436 11.10 -15.57 36.10
C THR A 436 11.69 -14.30 35.48
N CYS A 437 13.00 -14.10 35.61
CA CYS A 437 13.71 -12.99 34.98
C CYS A 437 13.72 -13.07 33.44
N LYS A 438 13.82 -14.28 32.87
CA LYS A 438 13.82 -14.52 31.41
C LYS A 438 12.59 -13.91 30.75
N ILE A 439 11.40 -14.07 31.32
CA ILE A 439 10.14 -13.54 30.77
C ILE A 439 10.23 -12.03 30.49
N CYS A 440 10.86 -11.26 31.37
CA CYS A 440 10.92 -9.79 31.29
C CYS A 440 12.25 -9.23 30.73
N HIS A 441 13.30 -10.04 30.64
CA HIS A 441 14.66 -9.56 30.29
C HIS A 441 15.37 -10.30 29.14
N ALA A 442 14.76 -11.37 28.60
CA ALA A 442 15.33 -12.11 27.49
C ALA A 442 15.13 -11.43 26.13
N VAL A 443 16.19 -10.85 25.58
CA VAL A 443 16.13 -10.22 24.24
C VAL A 443 15.76 -11.24 23.14
N ASN A 444 16.23 -12.49 23.26
CA ASN A 444 16.02 -13.56 22.27
C ASN A 444 15.74 -14.95 22.92
N SER A 445 14.96 -15.00 24.01
CA SER A 445 14.57 -16.26 24.69
C SER A 445 15.72 -17.28 24.91
N PRO A 446 16.84 -16.89 25.57
CA PRO A 446 18.10 -17.62 25.56
C PRO A 446 17.99 -19.06 26.06
N ALA A 447 18.78 -19.95 25.47
CA ALA A 447 18.79 -21.38 25.81
C ALA A 447 19.44 -21.66 27.18
N THR A 448 20.49 -20.91 27.55
CA THR A 448 21.28 -21.15 28.75
C THR A 448 21.56 -19.88 29.55
N SER A 449 21.90 -20.04 30.83
CA SER A 449 22.28 -18.92 31.72
C SER A 449 23.49 -18.14 31.20
N ALA A 450 24.45 -18.82 30.55
CA ALA A 450 25.63 -18.17 29.99
C ALA A 450 25.27 -17.21 28.84
N ILE A 451 24.27 -17.53 28.01
CA ILE A 451 23.78 -16.61 26.97
C ILE A 451 22.98 -15.47 27.63
N PHE A 452 22.17 -15.77 28.64
CA PHE A 452 21.29 -14.79 29.29
C PHE A 452 22.07 -13.69 30.04
N ILE A 453 23.07 -14.04 30.84
CA ILE A 453 23.84 -13.07 31.66
C ILE A 453 24.61 -12.06 30.78
N HIS A 454 25.04 -12.49 29.58
CA HIS A 454 25.70 -11.64 28.58
C HIS A 454 24.71 -11.00 27.58
N ASN A 455 23.41 -11.26 27.73
CA ASN A 455 22.32 -10.70 26.93
C ASN A 455 21.06 -10.44 27.76
N VAL A 456 21.23 -9.63 28.81
CA VAL A 456 20.14 -9.07 29.61
C VAL A 456 19.71 -7.76 28.94
N GLY A 457 18.42 -7.62 28.66
CA GLY A 457 17.83 -6.39 28.14
C GLY A 457 16.44 -6.15 28.71
N THR A 458 15.59 -5.45 27.97
CA THR A 458 14.14 -5.63 28.08
C THR A 458 13.77 -6.79 27.18
N GLY A 459 13.12 -7.81 27.75
CA GLY A 459 12.70 -8.97 26.99
C GLY A 459 11.59 -8.64 25.99
N GLY A 460 11.45 -9.50 24.99
CA GLY A 460 10.24 -9.54 24.18
C GLY A 460 9.10 -10.13 25.02
N GLY A 461 8.14 -9.30 25.45
CA GLY A 461 6.96 -9.76 26.19
C GLY A 461 6.19 -10.80 25.38
N GLY A 462 5.63 -11.82 26.05
CA GLY A 462 5.04 -12.98 25.37
C GLY A 462 3.82 -12.68 24.49
N PRO A 463 3.28 -13.71 23.80
CA PRO A 463 2.12 -13.57 22.92
C PRO A 463 0.86 -13.03 23.64
N ASP A 464 0.77 -13.18 24.97
CA ASP A 464 -0.25 -12.54 25.78
C ASP A 464 0.18 -11.13 26.20
N CYS A 465 -0.08 -10.16 25.33
CA CYS A 465 0.17 -8.75 25.59
C CYS A 465 -0.76 -8.22 26.70
N ILE A 466 -2.01 -8.67 26.75
CA ILE A 466 -3.07 -8.15 27.61
C ILE A 466 -2.76 -8.30 29.11
N SER A 467 -2.24 -9.45 29.56
CA SER A 467 -1.91 -9.65 30.99
C SER A 467 -0.81 -8.73 31.51
N CYS A 468 0.07 -8.24 30.63
CA CYS A 468 1.12 -7.30 30.97
C CYS A 468 0.71 -5.83 30.76
N HIS A 469 -0.08 -5.54 29.71
CA HIS A 469 -0.40 -4.19 29.28
C HIS A 469 -1.78 -3.66 29.71
N ASP A 470 -2.67 -4.46 30.31
CA ASP A 470 -3.84 -3.87 31.00
C ASP A 470 -3.38 -2.94 32.13
N ASN A 471 -4.19 -1.93 32.47
CA ASN A 471 -3.91 -1.03 33.60
C ASN A 471 -3.71 -1.78 34.93
N ARG A 472 -4.36 -2.95 35.07
CA ARG A 472 -4.24 -3.87 36.22
C ARG A 472 -3.09 -4.89 36.07
N GLY A 473 -2.48 -5.00 34.89
CA GLY A 473 -1.34 -5.87 34.64
C GLY A 473 -0.08 -5.39 35.36
N ALA A 474 0.81 -6.31 35.73
CA ALA A 474 2.05 -5.98 36.45
C ALA A 474 3.30 -5.91 35.55
N GLY A 475 3.24 -6.48 34.34
CA GLY A 475 4.42 -6.71 33.50
C GLY A 475 4.91 -5.52 32.67
N ALA A 476 4.03 -4.63 32.21
CA ALA A 476 4.42 -3.46 31.43
C ALA A 476 4.74 -2.24 32.32
N PRO A 477 5.66 -1.34 31.90
CA PRO A 477 5.82 -0.02 32.47
C PRO A 477 4.50 0.75 32.55
N ALA A 478 4.28 1.51 33.62
CA ALA A 478 3.01 2.22 33.87
C ALA A 478 2.64 3.26 32.79
N ASP A 479 3.60 3.70 31.97
CA ASP A 479 3.36 4.58 30.84
C ASP A 479 3.04 3.86 29.51
N LYS A 480 3.11 2.53 29.49
CA LYS A 480 2.84 1.65 28.35
C LYS A 480 1.63 0.73 28.57
N ARG A 481 0.87 0.93 29.65
CA ARG A 481 -0.41 0.25 29.91
C ARG A 481 -1.58 0.96 29.22
N ILE A 482 -2.64 0.21 28.98
CA ILE A 482 -3.89 0.63 28.32
C ILE A 482 -5.11 0.12 29.09
N ASP A 483 -6.24 0.83 28.98
CA ASP A 483 -7.51 0.34 29.52
C ASP A 483 -8.14 -0.70 28.58
N ILE A 484 -7.99 -1.98 28.92
CA ILE A 484 -8.57 -3.07 28.12
C ILE A 484 -10.10 -3.06 28.14
N PHE A 485 -10.76 -2.50 29.17
CA PHE A 485 -12.22 -2.39 29.20
C PHE A 485 -12.74 -1.36 28.19
N SER A 486 -12.03 -0.26 27.98
CA SER A 486 -12.33 0.69 26.90
C SER A 486 -11.88 0.17 25.53
N PHE A 487 -10.73 -0.50 25.44
CA PHE A 487 -10.26 -1.11 24.19
C PHE A 487 -11.28 -2.10 23.61
N ASN A 488 -11.87 -2.96 24.47
CA ASN A 488 -12.86 -3.96 24.07
C ASN A 488 -14.18 -3.38 23.52
N LYS A 489 -14.39 -2.06 23.60
CA LYS A 489 -15.52 -1.35 22.98
C LYS A 489 -15.14 -0.68 21.65
N SER A 490 -13.85 -0.47 21.41
CA SER A 490 -13.35 0.26 20.23
C SER A 490 -13.61 -0.49 18.92
N VAL A 491 -13.64 0.26 17.82
CA VAL A 491 -13.77 -0.32 16.46
C VAL A 491 -12.60 -1.25 16.10
N HIS A 492 -11.44 -1.08 16.72
CA HIS A 492 -10.24 -1.88 16.46
C HIS A 492 -10.20 -3.22 17.22
N TYR A 493 -11.09 -3.43 18.21
CA TYR A 493 -11.14 -4.69 18.97
C TYR A 493 -11.35 -5.93 18.09
N GLY A 494 -12.13 -5.81 17.00
CA GLY A 494 -12.45 -6.94 16.10
C GLY A 494 -11.34 -7.33 15.12
N ILE A 495 -10.25 -6.55 15.05
CA ILE A 495 -9.14 -6.78 14.11
C ILE A 495 -8.47 -8.13 14.41
N ASN A 496 -8.19 -8.90 13.36
CA ASN A 496 -7.48 -10.19 13.46
C ASN A 496 -7.99 -11.13 14.58
N LYS A 497 -9.32 -11.34 14.63
CA LYS A 497 -10.03 -12.17 15.62
C LYS A 497 -10.07 -11.61 17.06
N GLY A 498 -9.44 -10.46 17.32
CA GLY A 498 -9.55 -9.70 18.55
C GLY A 498 -8.73 -10.22 19.74
N GLY A 499 -8.89 -9.53 20.87
CA GLY A 499 -7.99 -9.69 22.02
C GLY A 499 -6.53 -9.46 21.63
N ASN A 500 -5.63 -10.34 22.06
CA ASN A 500 -4.21 -10.28 21.67
C ASN A 500 -4.00 -10.31 20.14
N GLY A 501 -4.91 -10.91 19.35
CA GLY A 501 -4.83 -10.91 17.89
C GLY A 501 -4.84 -9.52 17.27
N ALA A 502 -5.61 -8.58 17.83
CA ALA A 502 -5.62 -7.18 17.40
C ALA A 502 -4.27 -6.49 17.69
N CYS A 503 -3.67 -6.79 18.86
CA CYS A 503 -2.33 -6.31 19.21
C CYS A 503 -1.28 -6.82 18.20
N TRP A 504 -1.29 -8.12 17.87
CA TRP A 504 -0.35 -8.72 16.90
C TRP A 504 -0.50 -8.14 15.49
N ALA A 505 -1.71 -7.74 15.09
CA ALA A 505 -1.96 -7.12 13.79
C ALA A 505 -1.48 -5.66 13.72
N CYS A 506 -1.71 -4.87 14.76
CA CYS A 506 -1.28 -3.47 14.82
C CYS A 506 0.24 -3.34 15.02
N HIS A 507 0.83 -4.18 15.88
CA HIS A 507 2.24 -4.11 16.28
C HIS A 507 3.16 -5.13 15.59
N GLY A 508 2.64 -5.96 14.67
CA GLY A 508 3.38 -7.07 14.05
C GLY A 508 2.90 -7.39 12.64
N ASP A 509 2.79 -8.68 12.32
CA ASP A 509 2.30 -9.21 11.04
C ASP A 509 0.93 -9.92 11.17
N GLY A 510 0.31 -9.86 12.34
CA GLY A 510 -0.93 -10.57 12.67
C GLY A 510 -0.75 -12.05 13.07
N THR A 511 0.44 -12.62 12.99
CA THR A 511 0.73 -13.95 13.53
C THR A 511 1.00 -13.88 15.04
N GLN A 512 0.91 -15.00 15.74
CA GLN A 512 1.20 -15.08 17.17
C GLN A 512 2.74 -15.04 17.39
N PRO A 513 3.30 -13.99 18.02
CA PRO A 513 4.74 -13.86 18.15
C PRO A 513 5.28 -14.63 19.37
N SER A 514 6.55 -15.02 19.33
CA SER A 514 7.25 -15.67 20.45
C SER A 514 7.81 -14.70 21.51
N GLY A 515 7.57 -13.39 21.32
CA GLY A 515 8.02 -12.27 22.13
C GLY A 515 7.35 -10.98 21.62
N HIS A 516 7.90 -9.81 21.92
CA HIS A 516 7.38 -8.57 21.33
C HIS A 516 7.57 -8.63 19.79
N PRO A 517 6.51 -8.41 18.99
CA PRO A 517 6.63 -8.41 17.54
C PRO A 517 7.52 -7.26 17.06
N GLU A 518 8.17 -7.41 15.91
CA GLU A 518 9.20 -6.48 15.42
C GLU A 518 8.71 -5.02 15.35
N GLY A 519 7.45 -4.82 14.96
CA GLY A 519 6.78 -3.51 14.91
C GLY A 519 6.30 -2.95 16.25
N TYR A 520 6.61 -3.55 17.41
CA TYR A 520 5.98 -3.13 18.68
C TYR A 520 6.22 -1.67 19.06
N LYS A 521 7.39 -1.12 18.71
CA LYS A 521 7.75 0.31 18.87
C LYS A 521 7.23 1.21 17.75
N SER A 522 6.84 0.62 16.62
CA SER A 522 6.45 1.29 15.37
C SER A 522 5.17 0.64 14.83
N PRO A 523 4.02 0.80 15.54
CA PRO A 523 2.76 0.22 15.10
C PRO A 523 2.34 0.74 13.72
N LYS A 524 1.56 -0.07 13.01
CA LYS A 524 1.11 0.23 11.65
C LYS A 524 0.39 1.56 11.56
N LYS A 525 0.69 2.30 10.49
CA LYS A 525 -0.05 3.51 10.12
C LYS A 525 -1.49 3.14 9.72
N CYS A 526 -2.40 4.08 9.93
CA CYS A 526 -3.79 3.90 9.51
C CYS A 526 -3.88 3.77 7.98
N SER A 527 -3.26 4.69 7.24
CA SER A 527 -3.27 4.80 5.77
C SER A 527 -2.00 4.23 5.12
N ASN A 528 -1.90 4.37 3.78
CA ASN A 528 -0.74 4.03 2.96
C ASN A 528 -0.32 2.55 3.05
N ASP A 529 -1.23 1.69 2.60
CA ASP A 529 -1.04 0.24 2.39
C ASP A 529 -0.66 -0.60 3.62
N GLU A 530 -0.65 -0.02 4.82
CA GLU A 530 -0.37 -0.74 6.06
C GLU A 530 -1.63 -1.39 6.68
N CYS A 531 -2.77 -0.67 6.72
CA CYS A 531 -4.06 -1.17 7.22
C CYS A 531 -5.26 -0.76 6.34
N HIS A 532 -5.66 0.52 6.41
CA HIS A 532 -6.83 1.06 5.70
C HIS A 532 -6.41 1.58 4.31
N SER A 533 -6.43 0.69 3.33
CA SER A 533 -6.02 1.00 1.95
C SER A 533 -6.91 0.30 0.91
N LEU A 534 -6.52 0.38 -0.37
CA LEU A 534 -7.12 -0.42 -1.43
C LEU A 534 -6.86 -1.94 -1.22
N ASP A 535 -5.70 -2.28 -0.64
CA ASP A 535 -5.36 -3.61 -0.14
C ASP A 535 -5.70 -3.72 1.36
N GLN A 536 -6.91 -4.21 1.68
CA GLN A 536 -7.42 -4.27 3.05
C GLN A 536 -6.73 -5.35 3.88
N LYS A 537 -5.86 -4.93 4.81
CA LYS A 537 -5.14 -5.85 5.71
C LYS A 537 -5.89 -6.04 7.03
N PHE A 538 -5.79 -7.24 7.62
CA PHE A 538 -6.32 -7.60 8.95
C PHE A 538 -7.83 -7.40 9.22
N ARG A 539 -8.63 -7.21 8.15
CA ARG A 539 -10.06 -6.79 8.17
C ARG A 539 -10.28 -5.29 8.47
N ALA A 540 -9.27 -4.44 8.31
CA ALA A 540 -9.44 -3.00 8.36
C ALA A 540 -10.26 -2.50 7.15
N PRO A 541 -11.32 -1.68 7.34
CA PRO A 541 -12.12 -1.17 6.23
C PRO A 541 -11.33 -0.19 5.36
N MET A 542 -11.51 -0.27 4.03
CA MET A 542 -10.96 0.69 3.07
C MET A 542 -11.50 2.11 3.32
N ILE A 543 -10.61 3.09 3.27
CA ILE A 543 -10.96 4.52 3.20
C ILE A 543 -11.11 4.89 1.72
N TYR A 544 -12.24 5.48 1.34
CA TYR A 544 -12.58 5.78 -0.06
C TYR A 544 -12.43 7.26 -0.45
N SER A 545 -12.36 8.17 0.52
CA SER A 545 -11.83 9.55 0.40
C SER A 545 -11.63 10.13 1.81
N HIS A 546 -11.24 11.39 1.94
CA HIS A 546 -11.03 12.08 3.23
C HIS A 546 -9.86 11.52 4.04
N PHE A 547 -8.69 11.56 3.42
CA PHE A 547 -7.41 11.39 4.10
C PHE A 547 -6.36 12.31 3.48
N LYS A 548 -5.31 12.61 4.24
CA LYS A 548 -4.19 13.45 3.81
C LYS A 548 -3.50 12.81 2.60
N ASN A 549 -3.20 13.62 1.59
CA ASN A 549 -2.57 13.19 0.33
C ASN A 549 -3.35 12.14 -0.48
N ALA A 550 -4.70 12.10 -0.42
CA ALA A 550 -5.52 11.17 -1.21
C ALA A 550 -5.27 11.22 -2.73
N CYS A 551 -4.74 12.34 -3.25
CA CYS A 551 -4.33 12.47 -4.65
C CYS A 551 -3.01 11.75 -5.02
N LEU A 552 -2.18 11.33 -4.06
CA LEU A 552 -0.84 10.77 -4.32
C LEU A 552 -0.79 9.23 -4.37
N ASN A 553 -1.81 8.54 -3.83
CA ASN A 553 -1.80 7.08 -3.67
C ASN A 553 -2.10 6.29 -4.97
N SER A 554 -1.72 6.85 -6.12
CA SER A 554 -1.48 6.14 -7.39
C SER A 554 -2.57 5.14 -7.83
N ASN A 555 -3.84 5.53 -7.73
CA ASN A 555 -5.04 4.74 -8.05
C ASN A 555 -4.95 4.05 -9.44
N PRO A 556 -4.62 2.74 -9.52
CA PRO A 556 -4.38 2.10 -10.81
C PRO A 556 -5.70 1.96 -11.56
N THR A 557 -5.77 2.47 -12.80
CA THR A 557 -6.99 2.51 -13.63
C THR A 557 -8.14 3.39 -13.11
N ASN A 558 -7.89 4.27 -12.13
CA ASN A 558 -8.82 5.32 -11.68
C ASN A 558 -10.23 4.83 -11.26
N ILE A 559 -10.31 3.69 -10.58
CA ILE A 559 -11.56 2.91 -10.36
C ILE A 559 -12.59 3.66 -9.48
N ILE A 560 -12.15 4.68 -8.74
CA ILE A 560 -12.98 5.52 -7.86
C ILE A 560 -12.63 7.00 -8.02
N ASN A 561 -13.66 7.83 -8.26
CA ASN A 561 -13.53 9.13 -8.92
C ASN A 561 -13.40 10.34 -7.95
N TYR A 562 -12.90 10.12 -6.71
CA TYR A 562 -13.13 11.04 -5.57
C TYR A 562 -11.93 11.23 -4.63
N ASN A 563 -10.76 11.61 -5.15
CA ASN A 563 -9.54 11.89 -4.36
C ASN A 563 -9.62 13.21 -3.56
N VAL A 564 -10.47 13.27 -2.52
CA VAL A 564 -10.50 14.42 -1.60
C VAL A 564 -9.43 14.28 -0.53
N THR A 565 -8.52 15.27 -0.53
CA THR A 565 -7.43 15.41 0.45
C THR A 565 -7.85 16.33 1.60
N THR A 566 -7.68 15.86 2.84
CA THR A 566 -7.83 16.66 4.06
C THR A 566 -6.52 17.35 4.46
N SER A 567 -6.59 18.43 5.24
CA SER A 567 -5.40 19.04 5.86
C SER A 567 -4.84 18.18 6.99
N GLN A 568 -5.74 17.55 7.75
CA GLN A 568 -5.47 16.70 8.90
C GLN A 568 -5.34 15.22 8.51
N ASP A 569 -4.63 14.46 9.34
CA ASP A 569 -4.54 13.00 9.30
C ASP A 569 -5.72 12.33 10.04
N CYS A 570 -5.92 11.03 9.82
CA CYS A 570 -7.06 10.28 10.37
C CYS A 570 -7.14 10.37 11.90
N GLN A 571 -5.99 10.37 12.58
CA GLN A 571 -5.90 10.39 14.04
C GLN A 571 -6.42 11.70 14.63
N GLU A 572 -6.28 12.82 13.92
CA GLU A 572 -6.73 14.14 14.37
C GLU A 572 -8.27 14.21 14.34
N CYS A 573 -8.91 13.76 13.25
CA CYS A 573 -10.36 13.69 13.16
C CYS A 573 -10.98 12.68 14.13
N HIS A 574 -10.47 11.43 14.18
CA HIS A 574 -11.05 10.36 14.99
C HIS A 574 -10.89 10.57 16.51
N ALA A 575 -9.95 11.40 16.97
CA ALA A 575 -9.79 11.69 18.40
C ALA A 575 -11.00 12.42 19.02
N ASN A 576 -11.87 13.01 18.19
CA ASN A 576 -13.14 13.60 18.59
C ASN A 576 -14.24 12.58 18.94
N SER A 577 -14.11 11.29 18.59
CA SER A 577 -15.08 10.25 18.94
C SER A 577 -14.40 8.97 19.46
N VAL A 578 -14.21 8.93 20.78
CA VAL A 578 -13.48 7.87 21.49
C VAL A 578 -14.16 7.51 22.81
N TYR A 579 -14.04 6.26 23.26
CA TYR A 579 -14.54 5.82 24.55
C TYR A 579 -13.62 6.17 25.74
N SER A 580 -12.35 6.49 25.48
CA SER A 580 -11.35 6.89 26.48
C SER A 580 -10.19 7.65 25.82
N GLN A 581 -9.35 8.30 26.63
CA GLN A 581 -8.18 9.06 26.14
C GLN A 581 -6.88 8.31 26.43
N GLY A 582 -6.04 8.18 25.40
CA GLY A 582 -4.67 7.69 25.50
C GLY A 582 -3.67 8.81 25.82
N LYS A 583 -2.37 8.46 25.86
CA LYS A 583 -1.28 9.43 26.14
C LYS A 583 -0.88 10.30 24.95
N SER A 584 -1.37 9.96 23.76
CA SER A 584 -1.11 10.64 22.49
C SER A 584 -2.31 10.44 21.57
N ILE A 585 -2.54 11.37 20.64
CA ILE A 585 -3.68 11.34 19.73
C ILE A 585 -3.76 10.02 18.92
N ASN A 586 -2.61 9.50 18.49
CA ASN A 586 -2.50 8.20 17.84
C ASN A 586 -2.94 7.06 18.77
N SER A 587 -2.48 7.02 20.02
CA SER A 587 -2.91 5.99 20.98
C SER A 587 -4.38 6.11 21.40
N THR A 588 -4.92 7.33 21.43
CA THR A 588 -6.34 7.62 21.65
C THR A 588 -7.18 6.96 20.56
N VAL A 589 -6.85 7.20 19.29
CA VAL A 589 -7.59 6.63 18.15
C VAL A 589 -7.34 5.13 17.99
N SER A 590 -6.09 4.68 17.97
CA SER A 590 -5.75 3.27 17.73
C SER A 590 -6.31 2.33 18.80
N HIS A 591 -6.48 2.77 20.05
CA HIS A 591 -7.03 1.92 21.11
C HIS A 591 -8.50 2.20 21.46
N PHE A 592 -9.00 3.43 21.30
CA PHE A 592 -10.28 3.82 21.90
C PHE A 592 -11.28 4.48 20.93
N ALA A 593 -10.98 4.56 19.63
CA ALA A 593 -11.91 5.09 18.63
C ALA A 593 -13.28 4.38 18.66
N SER A 594 -14.34 5.17 18.64
CA SER A 594 -15.74 4.71 18.68
C SER A 594 -16.30 4.45 17.28
N SER A 595 -17.36 3.63 17.19
CA SER A 595 -18.21 3.55 15.99
C SER A 595 -19.11 4.77 15.82
N ASP A 596 -19.26 5.56 16.89
CA ASP A 596 -20.23 6.64 17.01
C ASP A 596 -19.65 7.96 16.46
N LEU A 597 -19.23 7.90 15.20
CA LEU A 597 -18.76 9.04 14.41
C LEU A 597 -19.95 9.81 13.83
N ILE A 598 -19.77 11.11 13.59
CA ILE A 598 -20.72 11.91 12.82
C ILE A 598 -20.77 11.37 11.39
N ASP A 599 -21.98 11.18 10.86
CA ASP A 599 -22.12 10.64 9.52
C ASP A 599 -21.61 11.66 8.49
N SER A 600 -20.74 11.17 7.62
CA SER A 600 -20.22 11.83 6.43
C SER A 600 -21.23 12.62 5.61
N ILE A 601 -22.51 12.26 5.62
CA ILE A 601 -23.57 12.95 4.87
C ILE A 601 -24.03 14.27 5.53
N ASN A 602 -23.65 14.55 6.78
CA ASN A 602 -24.01 15.81 7.45
C ASN A 602 -23.04 16.95 7.03
N CYS A 603 -23.13 17.33 5.76
CA CYS A 603 -22.28 18.38 5.18
C CYS A 603 -22.44 19.73 5.92
N ILE A 604 -23.65 20.07 6.35
CA ILE A 604 -23.99 21.30 7.09
C ILE A 604 -23.09 21.46 8.32
N TYR A 605 -23.02 20.42 9.15
CA TYR A 605 -22.31 20.46 10.43
C TYR A 605 -20.80 20.76 10.28
N CYS A 606 -20.14 20.25 9.24
CA CYS A 606 -18.71 20.51 9.01
C CYS A 606 -18.41 21.74 8.13
N HIS A 607 -19.36 22.25 7.34
CA HIS A 607 -19.06 23.25 6.29
C HIS A 607 -19.81 24.59 6.39
N LEU A 608 -20.78 24.71 7.29
CA LEU A 608 -21.48 25.98 7.57
C LEU A 608 -21.21 26.52 8.98
N ASP A 609 -20.70 25.69 9.88
CA ASP A 609 -20.23 26.12 11.20
C ASP A 609 -18.70 26.14 11.28
N LYS A 610 -18.14 27.23 11.82
CA LYS A 610 -16.69 27.46 11.87
C LYS A 610 -15.99 26.57 12.90
N ASP A 611 -16.53 26.47 14.10
CA ASP A 611 -15.86 25.78 15.21
C ASP A 611 -15.85 24.26 14.96
N ASN A 612 -16.92 23.73 14.34
CA ASN A 612 -16.98 22.36 13.85
C ASN A 612 -16.11 22.14 12.60
N SER A 613 -15.99 23.11 11.69
CA SER A 613 -15.04 23.05 10.56
C SER A 613 -13.60 22.91 11.07
N GLU A 614 -13.17 23.76 12.01
CA GLU A 614 -11.83 23.71 12.60
C GLU A 614 -11.61 22.37 13.32
N LYS A 615 -12.55 21.97 14.20
CA LYS A 615 -12.53 20.72 14.98
C LYS A 615 -12.41 19.44 14.14
N TRP A 616 -13.02 19.40 12.96
CA TRP A 616 -13.05 18.22 12.09
C TRP A 616 -12.11 18.32 10.87
N GLY A 617 -11.24 19.34 10.83
CA GLY A 617 -10.03 19.34 10.01
C GLY A 617 -9.85 20.51 9.04
N ASN A 618 -10.40 21.68 9.38
CA ASN A 618 -10.49 22.87 8.55
C ASN A 618 -11.25 22.60 7.23
N ALA A 619 -12.42 21.99 7.37
CA ALA A 619 -13.33 21.69 6.28
C ALA A 619 -13.80 22.99 5.60
N THR A 620 -13.43 23.22 4.32
CA THR A 620 -13.59 24.52 3.65
C THR A 620 -15.00 25.08 3.80
N LEU A 621 -15.13 26.22 4.47
CA LEU A 621 -16.40 26.87 4.74
C LEU A 621 -17.05 27.28 3.41
N ILE A 622 -18.25 26.74 3.14
CA ILE A 622 -18.89 26.85 1.82
C ILE A 622 -19.24 28.31 1.49
N TYR A 623 -19.42 29.17 2.50
CA TYR A 623 -19.64 30.60 2.30
C TYR A 623 -18.38 31.39 1.95
N GLU A 624 -17.16 30.86 2.11
CA GLU A 624 -15.92 31.62 1.88
C GLU A 624 -15.34 31.41 0.48
N ASN A 625 -15.20 30.16 0.02
CA ASN A 625 -14.57 29.86 -1.26
C ASN A 625 -15.57 29.85 -2.44
N ARG A 626 -16.00 31.04 -2.88
CA ARG A 626 -16.96 31.23 -4.00
C ARG A 626 -16.30 31.55 -5.36
N THR A 627 -14.97 31.53 -5.45
CA THR A 627 -14.21 31.97 -6.64
C THR A 627 -13.46 30.84 -7.37
N THR A 628 -13.38 29.65 -6.77
CA THR A 628 -12.71 28.48 -7.38
C THR A 628 -13.44 28.00 -8.64
N LEU A 629 -12.68 27.65 -9.68
CA LEU A 629 -13.17 27.04 -10.91
C LEU A 629 -13.21 25.50 -10.80
N VAL A 630 -14.00 24.85 -11.66
CA VAL A 630 -14.12 23.39 -11.82
C VAL A 630 -14.19 23.04 -13.31
N GLU A 631 -13.57 21.93 -13.70
CA GLU A 631 -13.56 21.43 -15.08
C GLU A 631 -14.98 21.16 -15.61
N LEU A 632 -15.18 21.40 -16.91
CA LEU A 632 -16.48 21.24 -17.58
C LEU A 632 -16.88 19.76 -17.76
N ASN A 633 -15.91 18.84 -17.89
CA ASN A 633 -16.13 17.38 -17.87
C ASN A 633 -15.00 16.70 -17.08
N ARG A 634 -15.37 15.89 -16.08
CA ARG A 634 -14.45 15.19 -15.17
C ARG A 634 -13.78 13.93 -15.73
N GLU A 635 -14.32 13.33 -16.80
CA GLU A 635 -13.83 12.01 -17.27
C GLU A 635 -12.83 12.15 -18.42
N ASP A 636 -13.01 13.10 -19.33
CA ASP A 636 -12.13 13.32 -20.50
C ASP A 636 -11.65 14.78 -20.72
N ASN A 637 -12.23 15.76 -20.00
CA ASN A 637 -11.99 17.21 -20.13
C ASN A 637 -11.87 17.77 -21.58
N LYS A 638 -12.57 17.18 -22.56
CA LYS A 638 -12.59 17.67 -23.95
C LYS A 638 -14.01 17.70 -24.53
N PHE A 639 -14.38 18.88 -25.02
CA PHE A 639 -15.64 19.15 -25.71
C PHE A 639 -15.39 19.40 -27.19
N SER A 640 -16.42 19.21 -28.01
CA SER A 640 -16.40 19.62 -29.41
C SER A 640 -17.78 20.17 -29.78
N ALA A 641 -17.81 21.21 -30.60
CA ALA A 641 -19.02 21.92 -31.00
C ALA A 641 -18.99 22.22 -32.49
N LYS A 642 -20.05 21.85 -33.22
CA LYS A 642 -20.22 22.11 -34.65
C LYS A 642 -20.87 23.48 -34.92
N GLU A 643 -20.65 24.06 -36.09
CA GLU A 643 -21.41 25.23 -36.55
C GLU A 643 -22.92 25.02 -36.42
N GLY A 644 -23.59 25.95 -35.72
CA GLY A 644 -25.00 25.90 -35.36
C GLY A 644 -25.33 25.19 -34.03
N GLU A 645 -24.37 24.48 -33.44
CA GLU A 645 -24.55 23.70 -32.20
C GLU A 645 -24.23 24.53 -30.94
N SER A 646 -24.93 24.24 -29.84
CA SER A 646 -24.70 24.82 -28.52
C SER A 646 -24.25 23.75 -27.52
N VAL A 647 -23.14 23.97 -26.84
CA VAL A 647 -22.66 23.15 -25.71
C VAL A 647 -23.10 23.80 -24.40
N ASP A 648 -23.86 23.08 -23.59
CA ASP A 648 -24.27 23.51 -22.24
C ASP A 648 -23.08 23.37 -21.26
N PHE A 649 -22.83 24.42 -20.48
CA PHE A 649 -21.84 24.43 -19.41
C PHE A 649 -22.46 24.32 -18.02
N GLY A 650 -23.78 24.47 -17.90
CA GLY A 650 -24.52 24.55 -16.64
C GLY A 650 -24.70 25.98 -16.13
N PHE A 651 -25.53 26.13 -15.09
CA PHE A 651 -26.02 27.43 -14.58
C PHE A 651 -26.69 28.32 -15.65
N GLY A 652 -27.24 27.70 -16.69
CA GLY A 652 -27.84 28.38 -17.83
C GLY A 652 -26.84 28.95 -18.84
N PHE A 653 -25.53 28.83 -18.62
CA PHE A 653 -24.50 29.17 -19.60
C PHE A 653 -24.40 28.07 -20.66
N SER A 654 -24.39 28.47 -21.93
CA SER A 654 -24.05 27.60 -23.05
C SER A 654 -23.24 28.37 -24.09
N LEU A 655 -22.32 27.70 -24.77
CA LEU A 655 -21.56 28.27 -25.89
C LEU A 655 -22.06 27.72 -27.21
N LYS A 656 -22.49 28.61 -28.08
CA LYS A 656 -22.88 28.28 -29.45
C LYS A 656 -21.77 28.64 -30.42
N LEU A 657 -21.42 27.72 -31.31
CA LEU A 657 -20.54 28.05 -32.44
C LEU A 657 -21.40 28.58 -33.58
N ILE A 658 -21.22 29.86 -33.95
CA ILE A 658 -21.93 30.47 -35.08
C ILE A 658 -21.26 30.07 -36.39
N GLU A 659 -19.96 30.37 -36.56
CA GLU A 659 -19.22 30.14 -37.80
C GLU A 659 -17.71 29.95 -37.54
N VAL A 660 -17.03 29.19 -38.39
CA VAL A 660 -15.57 29.02 -38.44
C VAL A 660 -15.04 29.61 -39.75
N SER A 661 -14.08 30.54 -39.62
CA SER A 661 -13.47 31.25 -40.74
C SER A 661 -12.64 30.33 -41.62
N SER A 662 -13.01 30.26 -42.91
CA SER A 662 -12.31 29.51 -43.97
C SER A 662 -10.93 30.06 -44.34
N VAL A 663 -10.51 31.22 -43.80
CA VAL A 663 -9.29 31.93 -44.23
C VAL A 663 -8.32 32.23 -43.07
N ARG A 664 -8.80 32.32 -41.82
CA ARG A 664 -7.99 32.82 -40.69
C ARG A 664 -7.80 31.88 -39.50
N GLY A 665 -8.44 30.70 -39.50
CA GLY A 665 -8.35 29.76 -38.37
C GLY A 665 -9.05 30.27 -37.10
N SER A 666 -9.94 31.26 -37.24
CA SER A 666 -10.73 31.85 -36.17
C SER A 666 -12.15 31.27 -36.16
N ALA A 667 -12.81 31.25 -35.01
CA ALA A 667 -14.21 30.91 -34.85
C ALA A 667 -15.00 32.07 -34.24
N LEU A 668 -16.26 32.24 -34.65
CA LEU A 668 -17.21 33.18 -34.05
C LEU A 668 -18.11 32.39 -33.09
N ILE A 669 -17.93 32.62 -31.79
CA ILE A 669 -18.68 31.96 -30.72
C ILE A 669 -19.65 32.94 -30.07
N GLU A 670 -20.78 32.43 -29.59
CA GLU A 670 -21.81 33.17 -28.87
C GLU A 670 -21.98 32.54 -27.49
N LEU A 671 -21.73 33.32 -26.42
CA LEU A 671 -22.00 32.87 -25.06
C LEU A 671 -23.42 33.29 -24.68
N ILE A 672 -24.24 32.31 -24.31
CA ILE A 672 -25.66 32.46 -24.02
C ILE A 672 -25.88 32.12 -22.55
N LYS A 673 -26.61 32.97 -21.80
CA LYS A 673 -27.07 32.69 -20.43
C LYS A 673 -28.59 32.77 -20.37
N GLU A 674 -29.24 31.69 -19.92
CA GLU A 674 -30.70 31.59 -19.80
C GLU A 674 -31.46 31.98 -21.10
N ASN A 675 -30.97 31.47 -22.24
CA ASN A 675 -31.46 31.78 -23.60
C ASN A 675 -31.30 33.25 -24.05
N LYS A 676 -30.52 34.08 -23.34
CA LYS A 676 -30.11 35.41 -23.79
C LYS A 676 -28.64 35.40 -24.21
N SER A 677 -28.36 35.94 -25.39
CA SER A 677 -26.98 36.22 -25.82
C SER A 677 -26.34 37.22 -24.85
N LEU A 678 -25.21 36.85 -24.24
CA LEU A 678 -24.41 37.73 -23.39
C LEU A 678 -23.39 38.50 -24.22
N GLU A 679 -22.67 37.78 -25.08
CA GLU A 679 -21.69 38.32 -26.01
C GLU A 679 -21.50 37.40 -27.21
N THR A 680 -20.99 37.96 -28.31
CA THR A 680 -20.53 37.22 -29.48
C THR A 680 -19.09 37.62 -29.74
N SER A 681 -18.18 36.66 -29.71
CA SER A 681 -16.73 36.88 -29.64
C SER A 681 -16.01 36.12 -30.74
N LEU A 682 -15.09 36.80 -31.44
CA LEU A 682 -14.21 36.17 -32.42
C LEU A 682 -12.96 35.64 -31.71
N VAL A 683 -12.80 34.31 -31.72
CA VAL A 683 -11.76 33.59 -30.99
C VAL A 683 -10.83 32.85 -31.94
N ASN A 684 -9.63 32.52 -31.46
CA ASN A 684 -8.63 31.68 -32.12
C ASN A 684 -8.27 30.51 -31.20
N ILE A 685 -7.38 29.62 -31.65
CA ILE A 685 -6.76 28.62 -30.78
C ILE A 685 -6.05 29.33 -29.60
N GLY A 686 -6.32 28.88 -28.38
CA GLY A 686 -5.90 29.53 -27.12
C GLY A 686 -7.08 29.91 -26.21
N ASN A 687 -6.80 30.77 -25.22
CA ASN A 687 -7.74 31.04 -24.12
C ASN A 687 -8.83 32.08 -24.46
N TYR A 688 -10.05 31.77 -24.05
CA TYR A 688 -11.21 32.65 -23.97
C TYR A 688 -11.73 32.64 -22.52
N THR A 689 -11.97 33.82 -21.94
CA THR A 689 -12.44 33.96 -20.55
C THR A 689 -13.60 34.95 -20.49
N TYR A 690 -14.71 34.52 -19.89
CA TYR A 690 -15.85 35.37 -19.54
C TYR A 690 -15.89 35.61 -18.03
N GLU A 691 -16.09 36.86 -17.62
CA GLU A 691 -16.06 37.30 -16.21
C GLU A 691 -17.34 38.05 -15.83
N GLU A 692 -17.93 37.69 -14.69
CA GLU A 692 -19.08 38.42 -14.13
C GLU A 692 -18.70 39.13 -12.82
N TYR A 693 -19.51 40.12 -12.44
CA TYR A 693 -19.47 40.71 -11.11
C TYR A 693 -20.32 39.88 -10.14
N LEU A 694 -19.69 39.27 -9.15
CA LEU A 694 -20.34 38.51 -8.09
C LEU A 694 -20.24 39.30 -6.78
N THR A 695 -21.39 39.56 -6.16
CA THR A 695 -21.46 40.17 -4.82
C THR A 695 -21.25 39.09 -3.76
N ILE A 696 -20.10 39.15 -3.10
CA ILE A 696 -19.74 38.32 -1.95
C ILE A 696 -19.69 39.24 -0.74
N ASP A 697 -20.51 38.96 0.27
CA ASP A 697 -20.51 39.62 1.57
C ASP A 697 -20.50 41.16 1.45
N ASN A 698 -21.51 41.65 0.72
CA ASN A 698 -21.75 43.04 0.30
C ASN A 698 -20.66 43.70 -0.58
N THR A 699 -19.63 42.96 -0.98
CA THR A 699 -18.54 43.43 -1.85
C THR A 699 -18.69 42.85 -3.25
N SER A 700 -18.78 43.70 -4.28
CA SER A 700 -18.84 43.24 -5.68
C SER A 700 -17.44 43.03 -6.25
N ILE A 701 -17.09 41.79 -6.58
CA ILE A 701 -15.81 41.43 -7.20
C ILE A 701 -16.05 40.89 -8.61
N LYS A 702 -15.16 41.23 -9.55
CA LYS A 702 -15.16 40.66 -10.90
C LYS A 702 -14.37 39.35 -10.87
N VAL A 703 -14.95 38.25 -11.34
CA VAL A 703 -14.30 36.92 -11.35
C VAL A 703 -14.60 36.16 -12.64
N PRO A 704 -13.68 35.29 -13.12
CA PRO A 704 -13.94 34.41 -14.23
C PRO A 704 -15.07 33.43 -13.87
N VAL A 705 -16.08 33.35 -14.74
CA VAL A 705 -17.20 32.42 -14.61
C VAL A 705 -17.10 31.28 -15.62
N ILE A 706 -16.52 31.54 -16.80
CA ILE A 706 -16.22 30.55 -17.84
C ILE A 706 -14.78 30.81 -18.34
N VAL A 707 -13.95 29.78 -18.41
CA VAL A 707 -12.57 29.80 -18.95
C VAL A 707 -12.41 28.63 -19.89
N ILE A 708 -12.13 28.90 -21.17
CA ILE A 708 -12.06 27.89 -22.23
C ILE A 708 -10.69 28.00 -22.89
N ASN A 709 -9.96 26.89 -23.01
CA ASN A 709 -8.82 26.77 -23.90
C ASN A 709 -9.27 26.07 -25.18
N ILE A 710 -9.31 26.81 -26.29
CA ILE A 710 -9.68 26.27 -27.60
C ILE A 710 -8.45 25.58 -28.18
N THR A 711 -8.47 24.25 -28.15
CA THR A 711 -7.33 23.39 -28.52
C THR A 711 -7.31 23.04 -30.01
N GLY A 712 -8.41 23.22 -30.73
CA GLY A 712 -8.46 23.06 -32.18
C GLY A 712 -9.64 23.78 -32.83
N ILE A 713 -9.44 24.29 -34.04
CA ILE A 713 -10.46 24.92 -34.87
C ILE A 713 -10.37 24.29 -36.27
N PHE A 714 -11.47 23.73 -36.76
CA PHE A 714 -11.50 22.92 -37.98
C PHE A 714 -12.63 23.37 -38.91
N LYS A 715 -12.35 23.46 -40.22
CA LYS A 715 -13.34 23.71 -41.27
C LYS A 715 -13.20 22.63 -42.35
N MET A 716 -14.29 21.91 -42.63
CA MET A 716 -14.44 21.12 -43.85
C MET A 716 -15.46 21.81 -44.76
N ASN A 717 -15.50 21.39 -46.03
CA ASN A 717 -16.19 22.07 -47.14
C ASN A 717 -17.54 22.69 -46.77
N ASP A 718 -18.43 21.91 -46.12
CA ASP A 718 -19.79 22.33 -45.82
C ASP A 718 -20.01 22.71 -44.33
N THR A 719 -19.08 22.36 -43.43
CA THR A 719 -19.25 22.54 -41.97
C THR A 719 -17.92 22.65 -41.21
N GLY A 720 -17.86 23.57 -40.25
CA GLY A 720 -16.80 23.69 -39.26
C GLY A 720 -17.18 23.18 -37.87
N PHE A 721 -16.17 23.00 -37.03
CA PHE A 721 -16.31 22.68 -35.61
C PHE A 721 -15.07 23.17 -34.83
N ILE A 722 -15.25 23.40 -33.53
CA ILE A 722 -14.16 23.67 -32.59
C ILE A 722 -14.02 22.51 -31.60
N GLN A 723 -12.80 22.30 -31.10
CA GLN A 723 -12.50 21.46 -29.95
C GLN A 723 -11.90 22.33 -28.85
N PHE A 724 -12.35 22.13 -27.61
CA PHE A 724 -11.88 22.90 -26.46
C PHE A 724 -11.95 22.09 -25.17
N GLU A 725 -11.10 22.49 -24.23
CA GLU A 725 -11.10 22.07 -22.82
C GLU A 725 -11.41 23.31 -21.96
N GLY A 726 -11.84 23.15 -20.71
CA GLY A 726 -12.17 24.33 -19.93
C GLY A 726 -12.75 24.11 -18.54
N PHE A 727 -12.88 25.23 -17.85
CA PHE A 727 -13.33 25.34 -16.48
C PHE A 727 -14.46 26.37 -16.38
N ARG A 728 -15.34 26.21 -15.39
CA ARG A 728 -16.36 27.19 -15.01
C ARG A 728 -16.33 27.44 -13.51
N LEU A 729 -17.06 28.44 -13.03
CA LEU A 729 -17.22 28.64 -11.59
C LEU A 729 -17.79 27.38 -10.91
N LYS A 730 -17.27 27.03 -9.73
CA LYS A 730 -17.76 25.92 -8.92
C LYS A 730 -19.17 26.24 -8.39
N ARG A 731 -20.02 25.22 -8.19
CA ARG A 731 -21.34 25.43 -7.54
C ARG A 731 -21.11 25.76 -6.07
N VAL A 732 -21.45 26.98 -5.67
CA VAL A 732 -21.39 27.43 -4.28
C VAL A 732 -22.60 28.32 -4.01
N HIS A 733 -23.53 27.86 -3.15
CA HIS A 733 -24.72 28.62 -2.78
C HIS A 733 -25.03 28.45 -1.28
N PRO A 734 -25.60 29.46 -0.61
CA PRO A 734 -26.16 29.28 0.73
C PRO A 734 -27.25 28.22 0.70
N GLU A 735 -27.18 27.24 1.59
CA GLU A 735 -28.30 26.34 1.84
C GLU A 735 -29.40 27.10 2.59
N LYS A 736 -30.67 26.83 2.24
CA LYS A 736 -31.85 27.43 2.89
C LYS A 736 -32.68 26.33 3.55
N LYS A 737 -33.38 26.67 4.64
CA LYS A 737 -34.34 25.82 5.36
C LYS A 737 -35.61 25.53 4.53
N ILE A 738 -35.46 24.86 3.40
CA ILE A 738 -36.55 24.40 2.54
C ILE A 738 -36.33 22.95 2.15
N THR A 739 -37.41 22.18 2.10
CA THR A 739 -37.38 20.71 1.91
C THR A 739 -36.70 20.29 0.61
N SER A 740 -36.75 21.11 -0.44
CA SER A 740 -36.03 20.89 -1.71
C SER A 740 -34.50 20.89 -1.59
N CYS A 741 -33.91 21.57 -0.61
CA CYS A 741 -32.47 21.49 -0.33
C CYS A 741 -32.11 20.10 0.22
N TYR A 742 -32.82 19.66 1.27
CA TYR A 742 -32.64 18.33 1.87
C TYR A 742 -32.85 17.21 0.85
N SER A 743 -33.87 17.30 -0.02
CA SER A 743 -34.11 16.34 -1.11
C SER A 743 -32.97 16.22 -2.11
N CYS A 744 -32.12 17.24 -2.28
CA CYS A 744 -30.96 17.18 -3.18
C CYS A 744 -29.67 16.71 -2.48
N HIS A 745 -29.61 16.74 -1.14
CA HIS A 745 -28.37 16.48 -0.38
C HIS A 745 -28.40 15.11 0.35
N VAL A 746 -29.58 14.55 0.65
CA VAL A 746 -29.73 13.44 1.62
C VAL A 746 -30.17 12.08 1.01
N ILE A 747 -30.23 11.94 -0.32
CA ILE A 747 -30.60 10.65 -0.97
C ILE A 747 -29.41 9.66 -0.98
N ALA A 748 -29.12 9.06 0.18
CA ALA A 748 -28.02 8.12 0.41
C ALA A 748 -28.45 6.63 0.40
N SER A 749 -29.52 6.28 -0.33
CA SER A 749 -29.98 4.89 -0.46
C SER A 749 -29.01 4.03 -1.30
N PRO A 750 -28.57 2.84 -0.84
CA PRO A 750 -27.81 1.91 -1.68
C PRO A 750 -28.69 1.45 -2.85
N LYS A 751 -28.17 1.49 -4.10
CA LYS A 751 -28.93 1.04 -5.28
C LYS A 751 -29.36 -0.42 -5.17
N MET A 752 -28.50 -1.27 -4.59
CA MET A 752 -28.82 -2.65 -4.19
C MET A 752 -28.02 -3.04 -2.95
N LYS A 753 -28.61 -3.82 -2.05
CA LYS A 753 -27.93 -4.41 -0.90
C LYS A 753 -27.92 -5.93 -1.01
N TYR A 754 -26.83 -6.56 -0.60
CA TYR A 754 -26.67 -8.03 -0.64
C TYR A 754 -26.11 -8.55 0.68
N ARG A 755 -26.44 -9.79 1.02
CA ARG A 755 -25.95 -10.52 2.19
C ARG A 755 -25.40 -11.88 1.77
N VAL A 756 -24.22 -12.23 2.27
CA VAL A 756 -23.60 -13.55 2.07
C VAL A 756 -24.29 -14.57 2.98
N VAL A 757 -24.72 -15.68 2.39
CA VAL A 757 -25.45 -16.79 3.04
C VAL A 757 -24.49 -17.86 3.54
N GLU A 758 -23.61 -18.38 2.67
CA GLU A 758 -22.68 -19.48 2.95
C GLU A 758 -21.38 -19.33 2.12
N ARG A 759 -20.24 -19.82 2.62
CA ARG A 759 -18.98 -19.94 1.85
C ARG A 759 -18.53 -21.40 1.83
N ALA A 760 -18.61 -22.04 0.67
CA ALA A 760 -18.50 -23.48 0.52
C ALA A 760 -17.11 -23.97 0.07
N SER A 761 -16.54 -24.86 0.88
CA SER A 761 -15.42 -25.78 0.61
C SER A 761 -14.02 -25.19 0.29
N LYS A 762 -13.01 -25.85 0.85
CA LYS A 762 -11.57 -25.48 0.80
C LYS A 762 -10.92 -25.52 -0.58
N GLU A 763 -11.54 -26.17 -1.57
CA GLU A 763 -10.91 -26.46 -2.88
C GLU A 763 -11.35 -25.51 -4.01
N LYS A 764 -12.47 -24.81 -3.83
CA LYS A 764 -13.05 -23.92 -4.86
C LYS A 764 -13.46 -22.56 -4.31
N ASP A 765 -13.62 -22.45 -2.99
CA ASP A 765 -13.80 -21.19 -2.27
C ASP A 765 -14.97 -20.37 -2.86
N GLU A 766 -16.15 -21.02 -2.88
CA GLU A 766 -17.35 -20.52 -3.56
C GLU A 766 -18.24 -19.77 -2.57
N ILE A 767 -18.78 -18.62 -2.99
CA ILE A 767 -19.54 -17.72 -2.12
C ILE A 767 -20.97 -17.58 -2.64
N PHE A 768 -21.94 -17.80 -1.74
CA PHE A 768 -23.36 -17.73 -2.01
C PHE A 768 -23.97 -16.51 -1.32
N TYR A 769 -24.70 -15.68 -2.06
CA TYR A 769 -25.21 -14.40 -1.58
C TYR A 769 -26.59 -14.08 -2.16
N THR A 770 -27.45 -13.42 -1.39
CA THR A 770 -28.79 -12.98 -1.82
C THR A 770 -28.94 -11.46 -1.68
N ARG A 771 -29.95 -10.88 -2.33
CA ARG A 771 -30.33 -9.48 -2.15
C ARG A 771 -31.03 -9.30 -0.81
N GLU A 772 -30.59 -8.32 -0.02
CA GLU A 772 -31.31 -7.84 1.16
C GLU A 772 -32.30 -6.76 0.72
N THR A 773 -33.59 -6.97 0.97
CA THR A 773 -34.69 -6.10 0.47
C THR A 773 -35.10 -5.05 1.50
N VAL A 774 -35.22 -5.44 2.77
CA VAL A 774 -35.51 -4.55 3.92
C VAL A 774 -34.73 -5.03 5.15
N ASN A 775 -34.23 -4.10 5.96
CA ASN A 775 -33.56 -4.43 7.23
C ASN A 775 -33.65 -3.26 8.25
N PHE A 776 -34.60 -3.32 9.18
CA PHE A 776 -34.75 -2.36 10.29
C PHE A 776 -33.85 -2.68 11.50
N THR A 777 -32.96 -3.69 11.41
CA THR A 777 -31.85 -3.86 12.36
C THR A 777 -30.58 -3.10 11.95
N ASP A 778 -30.57 -2.50 10.76
CA ASP A 778 -29.51 -1.57 10.33
C ASP A 778 -29.84 -0.12 10.76
N LYS A 779 -28.83 0.62 11.24
CA LYS A 779 -29.01 1.94 11.88
C LYS A 779 -29.24 3.10 10.90
N LYS A 780 -29.42 2.86 9.59
CA LYS A 780 -29.34 3.91 8.54
C LYS A 780 -30.40 3.81 7.44
N LEU A 781 -31.67 3.62 7.80
CA LEU A 781 -32.82 3.72 6.87
C LEU A 781 -33.83 4.77 7.35
N PHE A 782 -34.18 5.69 6.46
CA PHE A 782 -35.03 6.85 6.74
C PHE A 782 -36.32 6.83 5.91
N ASN A 783 -37.39 7.36 6.48
CA ASN A 783 -38.67 7.58 5.80
C ASN A 783 -38.86 9.07 5.50
N GLU A 784 -39.09 9.37 4.22
CA GLU A 784 -39.35 10.71 3.69
C GLU A 784 -40.45 11.46 4.46
N ILE A 785 -41.54 10.77 4.84
CA ILE A 785 -42.68 11.40 5.51
C ILE A 785 -42.32 11.81 6.95
N THR A 786 -41.59 10.95 7.66
CA THR A 786 -41.13 11.20 9.03
C THR A 786 -40.10 12.33 9.08
N ILE A 787 -39.24 12.44 8.06
CA ILE A 787 -38.33 13.59 7.88
C ILE A 787 -39.13 14.88 7.65
N LEU A 788 -40.13 14.87 6.76
CA LEU A 788 -40.95 16.05 6.47
C LEU A 788 -41.69 16.55 7.72
N GLN A 789 -42.23 15.65 8.55
CA GLN A 789 -42.93 15.99 9.79
C GLN A 789 -42.00 16.52 10.90
N LEU A 790 -40.74 16.07 10.95
CA LEU A 790 -39.73 16.65 11.84
C LEU A 790 -39.34 18.06 11.37
N LEU A 791 -39.11 18.26 10.07
CA LEU A 791 -38.67 19.53 9.49
C LEU A 791 -39.69 20.68 9.61
N GLU A 792 -40.98 20.39 9.81
CA GLU A 792 -42.01 21.43 10.07
C GLU A 792 -41.91 22.07 11.48
N GLY A 793 -41.11 21.52 12.40
CA GLY A 793 -41.06 21.95 13.80
C GLY A 793 -39.70 22.41 14.36
N LEU A 794 -38.62 22.39 13.59
CA LEU A 794 -37.24 22.63 14.09
C LEU A 794 -36.83 24.12 14.05
N THR A 795 -36.21 24.59 15.14
CA THR A 795 -35.61 25.94 15.23
C THR A 795 -34.15 25.96 14.73
N ASP A 796 -33.46 27.11 14.84
CA ASP A 796 -32.02 27.20 14.57
C ASP A 796 -31.17 26.41 15.57
N GLU A 797 -31.61 26.28 16.82
CA GLU A 797 -30.87 25.57 17.87
C GLU A 797 -31.00 24.03 17.70
N ASP A 798 -32.08 23.57 17.05
CA ASP A 798 -32.34 22.15 16.79
C ASP A 798 -31.60 21.57 15.57
N MET A 799 -30.68 22.32 14.95
CA MET A 799 -29.79 21.84 13.87
C MET A 799 -28.92 20.62 14.25
N HIS A 800 -28.92 20.23 15.52
CA HIS A 800 -28.17 19.13 16.11
C HIS A 800 -28.93 17.79 16.14
N VAL A 801 -30.19 17.73 15.69
CA VAL A 801 -30.99 16.50 15.74
C VAL A 801 -30.46 15.47 14.74
N ASN A 802 -29.75 14.46 15.27
CA ASN A 802 -29.57 13.18 14.58
C ASN A 802 -30.96 12.58 14.30
N ILE A 803 -31.34 12.53 13.03
CA ILE A 803 -32.54 11.81 12.59
C ILE A 803 -32.29 10.33 12.87
N GLU A 804 -33.05 9.73 13.78
CA GLU A 804 -32.97 8.30 14.08
C GLU A 804 -33.67 7.46 12.99
N PRO A 805 -33.16 6.27 12.64
CA PRO A 805 -33.74 5.40 11.62
C PRO A 805 -35.10 4.83 12.04
N GLU A 806 -35.93 4.41 11.07
CA GLU A 806 -37.18 3.69 11.36
C GLU A 806 -36.91 2.27 11.86
N LYS A 807 -36.77 2.14 13.18
CA LYS A 807 -36.63 0.85 13.88
C LYS A 807 -37.94 0.04 13.92
N LYS A 808 -39.07 0.66 13.58
CA LYS A 808 -40.43 0.09 13.67
C LYS A 808 -41.30 0.45 12.47
N ARG A 809 -42.25 -0.42 12.12
CA ARG A 809 -43.21 -0.25 11.03
C ARG A 809 -44.63 -0.61 11.48
N ALA A 810 -45.58 0.30 11.32
CA ALA A 810 -47.00 0.03 11.48
C ALA A 810 -47.63 -0.53 10.18
N ILE A 811 -48.61 -1.41 10.33
CA ILE A 811 -49.49 -1.92 9.26
C ILE A 811 -50.91 -2.05 9.85
N TYR A 812 -51.93 -1.58 9.14
CA TYR A 812 -53.33 -1.73 9.58
C TYR A 812 -53.97 -3.02 9.05
N GLU A 813 -55.04 -3.46 9.71
CA GLU A 813 -55.80 -4.65 9.33
C GLU A 813 -56.38 -4.54 7.90
N GLY A 814 -56.19 -5.59 7.10
CA GLY A 814 -56.55 -5.61 5.68
C GLY A 814 -55.66 -4.74 4.78
N GLU A 815 -54.53 -4.21 5.27
CA GLU A 815 -53.51 -3.58 4.43
C GLU A 815 -52.38 -4.53 4.10
N THR A 816 -51.81 -4.37 2.90
CA THR A 816 -50.64 -5.11 2.42
C THR A 816 -49.47 -4.15 2.29
N TRP A 817 -48.41 -4.39 3.06
CA TRP A 817 -47.13 -3.71 2.91
C TRP A 817 -46.29 -4.42 1.85
N ASN A 818 -46.14 -3.78 0.69
CA ASN A 818 -45.20 -4.23 -0.33
C ASN A 818 -43.76 -3.88 0.13
N ILE A 819 -42.94 -4.92 0.29
CA ILE A 819 -41.57 -4.87 0.83
C ILE A 819 -40.55 -4.84 -0.32
N SER A 820 -40.85 -5.52 -1.43
CA SER A 820 -40.12 -5.45 -2.70
C SER A 820 -41.08 -5.77 -3.86
N GLU A 821 -40.56 -5.87 -5.09
CA GLU A 821 -41.30 -6.39 -6.24
C GLU A 821 -41.71 -7.87 -6.07
N GLU A 822 -40.99 -8.61 -5.23
CA GLU A 822 -41.19 -10.05 -4.98
C GLU A 822 -41.91 -10.34 -3.65
N THR A 823 -41.85 -9.42 -2.67
CA THR A 823 -42.23 -9.69 -1.27
C THR A 823 -43.27 -8.70 -0.75
N SER A 824 -44.31 -9.20 -0.08
CA SER A 824 -45.31 -8.39 0.61
C SER A 824 -45.84 -9.06 1.88
N LEU A 825 -46.27 -8.25 2.85
CA LEU A 825 -46.77 -8.70 4.16
C LEU A 825 -48.12 -8.03 4.48
N MET A 826 -49.12 -8.82 4.85
CA MET A 826 -50.48 -8.37 5.17
C MET A 826 -50.83 -8.68 6.63
N VAL A 827 -51.50 -7.74 7.31
CA VAL A 827 -52.19 -8.01 8.59
C VAL A 827 -53.59 -8.49 8.27
N ARG A 828 -53.85 -9.78 8.51
CA ARG A 828 -55.12 -10.44 8.18
C ARG A 828 -56.20 -10.31 9.25
N GLY A 829 -55.78 -10.04 10.48
CA GLY A 829 -56.65 -9.85 11.65
C GLY A 829 -55.84 -9.73 12.94
N VAL A 830 -56.43 -9.15 13.97
CA VAL A 830 -55.95 -9.24 15.36
C VAL A 830 -57.02 -9.86 16.25
N ASP A 831 -56.62 -10.48 17.37
CA ASP A 831 -57.60 -11.04 18.30
C ASP A 831 -58.31 -9.98 19.16
N THR A 832 -59.38 -10.38 19.83
CA THR A 832 -60.21 -9.49 20.66
C THR A 832 -59.52 -8.96 21.92
N LYS A 833 -58.31 -9.42 22.26
CA LYS A 833 -57.51 -8.90 23.39
C LYS A 833 -56.28 -8.06 23.00
N SER A 834 -55.94 -7.95 21.72
CA SER A 834 -54.64 -7.41 21.26
C SER A 834 -53.42 -8.19 21.79
N GLU A 835 -53.58 -9.51 21.96
CA GLU A 835 -52.52 -10.44 22.37
C GLU A 835 -51.85 -11.13 21.16
N VAL A 836 -52.59 -11.39 20.07
CA VAL A 836 -52.09 -12.07 18.85
C VAL A 836 -52.57 -11.42 17.55
N ALA A 837 -51.77 -11.54 16.50
CA ALA A 837 -52.04 -11.04 15.16
C ALA A 837 -51.80 -12.14 14.11
N ILE A 838 -52.65 -12.17 13.08
CA ILE A 838 -52.49 -13.07 11.94
C ILE A 838 -51.69 -12.33 10.85
N LEU A 839 -50.50 -12.82 10.56
CA LEU A 839 -49.59 -12.24 9.57
C LEU A 839 -49.46 -13.17 8.37
N GLN A 840 -49.63 -12.61 7.17
CA GLN A 840 -49.54 -13.33 5.89
C GLN A 840 -48.45 -12.72 5.01
N LEU A 841 -47.43 -13.53 4.68
CA LEU A 841 -46.28 -13.17 3.86
C LEU A 841 -46.38 -13.87 2.50
N GLN A 842 -46.28 -13.09 1.42
CA GLN A 842 -45.94 -13.58 0.09
C GLN A 842 -44.48 -13.23 -0.20
N THR A 843 -43.70 -14.17 -0.73
CA THR A 843 -42.34 -13.87 -1.25
C THR A 843 -41.98 -14.78 -2.42
N ALA A 844 -41.86 -14.18 -3.62
CA ALA A 844 -41.84 -14.88 -4.90
C ALA A 844 -42.96 -15.94 -4.98
N ASN A 845 -42.60 -17.22 -5.12
CA ASN A 845 -43.55 -18.35 -5.20
C ASN A 845 -43.98 -18.90 -3.81
N TYR A 846 -43.44 -18.37 -2.71
CA TYR A 846 -43.76 -18.83 -1.35
C TYR A 846 -44.89 -18.00 -0.73
N PHE A 847 -45.79 -18.69 -0.03
CA PHE A 847 -46.87 -18.13 0.79
C PHE A 847 -46.77 -18.71 2.20
N TYR A 848 -46.86 -17.86 3.23
CA TYR A 848 -46.76 -18.26 4.64
C TYR A 848 -47.70 -17.42 5.50
N GLU A 849 -48.52 -18.05 6.34
CA GLU A 849 -49.45 -17.39 7.28
C GLU A 849 -49.28 -18.01 8.67
N ASP A 850 -49.16 -17.18 9.71
CA ASP A 850 -48.98 -17.62 11.11
C ASP A 850 -49.66 -16.67 12.12
N ILE A 851 -49.92 -17.17 13.34
CA ILE A 851 -50.61 -16.47 14.42
C ILE A 851 -49.61 -16.09 15.52
N VAL A 852 -49.18 -14.83 15.49
CA VAL A 852 -47.99 -14.36 16.21
C VAL A 852 -48.39 -13.52 17.43
N LYS A 853 -47.82 -13.86 18.58
CA LYS A 853 -48.10 -13.15 19.84
C LYS A 853 -47.34 -11.82 19.91
N ARG A 854 -47.90 -10.84 20.64
CA ARG A 854 -47.19 -9.61 20.99
C ARG A 854 -45.87 -9.94 21.73
N GLY A 855 -44.77 -9.34 21.28
CA GLY A 855 -43.39 -9.59 21.71
C GLY A 855 -42.66 -10.72 20.96
N ALA A 856 -43.39 -11.62 20.29
CA ALA A 856 -42.81 -12.76 19.58
C ALA A 856 -42.25 -12.39 18.19
N LEU A 857 -41.48 -13.32 17.63
CA LEU A 857 -40.97 -13.24 16.26
C LEU A 857 -41.91 -14.01 15.31
N PHE A 858 -42.29 -13.36 14.23
CA PHE A 858 -42.73 -14.00 12.98
C PHE A 858 -41.48 -14.30 12.17
N GLU A 859 -41.25 -15.55 11.78
CA GLU A 859 -40.07 -15.96 11.00
C GLU A 859 -40.45 -16.94 9.90
N PHE A 860 -39.93 -16.73 8.69
CA PHE A 860 -40.09 -17.63 7.57
C PHE A 860 -38.74 -18.14 7.06
N THR A 861 -38.53 -19.43 7.23
CA THR A 861 -37.27 -20.15 6.99
C THR A 861 -37.51 -21.35 6.04
N PRO A 862 -37.78 -21.10 4.74
CA PRO A 862 -37.95 -22.14 3.74
C PRO A 862 -36.65 -22.90 3.44
N THR A 863 -36.80 -24.11 2.91
CA THR A 863 -35.68 -24.88 2.35
C THR A 863 -35.43 -24.48 0.89
N ILE A 864 -34.21 -24.02 0.59
CA ILE A 864 -33.78 -23.54 -0.73
C ILE A 864 -32.61 -24.41 -1.22
N ASN A 865 -32.68 -24.87 -2.48
CA ASN A 865 -31.61 -25.66 -3.08
C ASN A 865 -30.69 -24.80 -3.97
N TYR A 866 -29.67 -24.21 -3.37
CA TYR A 866 -28.65 -23.41 -4.07
C TYR A 866 -27.28 -24.09 -4.18
N LEU A 867 -27.09 -25.23 -3.49
CA LEU A 867 -25.88 -26.06 -3.56
C LEU A 867 -25.99 -27.20 -4.59
N GLY A 868 -27.09 -27.25 -5.36
CA GLY A 868 -27.37 -28.28 -6.37
C GLY A 868 -27.91 -29.57 -5.76
N ASP A 869 -27.11 -30.22 -4.92
CA ASP A 869 -27.39 -31.58 -4.41
C ASP A 869 -27.80 -31.62 -2.93
N GLN A 870 -27.79 -30.47 -2.24
CA GLN A 870 -28.06 -30.35 -0.79
C GLN A 870 -28.96 -29.13 -0.50
N PRO A 871 -30.27 -29.33 -0.30
CA PRO A 871 -31.19 -28.24 0.04
C PRO A 871 -30.97 -27.78 1.50
N LYS A 872 -30.86 -26.46 1.71
CA LYS A 872 -30.57 -25.84 3.02
C LYS A 872 -31.73 -24.97 3.48
N ASN A 873 -32.02 -24.94 4.78
CA ASN A 873 -32.96 -24.00 5.38
C ASN A 873 -32.34 -22.60 5.47
N VAL A 874 -33.02 -21.57 4.97
CA VAL A 874 -32.54 -20.18 4.97
C VAL A 874 -33.67 -19.25 5.41
N THR A 875 -33.43 -18.45 6.46
CA THR A 875 -34.37 -17.44 6.95
C THR A 875 -34.43 -16.25 5.99
N ILE A 876 -35.51 -16.14 5.21
CA ILE A 876 -35.68 -15.05 4.22
C ILE A 876 -36.63 -13.94 4.69
N PHE A 877 -37.39 -14.16 5.76
CA PHE A 877 -38.12 -13.10 6.45
C PHE A 877 -38.11 -13.30 7.96
N ARG A 878 -37.94 -12.22 8.71
CA ARG A 878 -38.26 -12.17 10.15
C ARG A 878 -38.80 -10.80 10.54
N ALA A 879 -39.68 -10.75 11.53
CA ALA A 879 -40.20 -9.52 12.14
C ALA A 879 -40.63 -9.77 13.59
N ARG A 880 -40.29 -8.88 14.52
CA ARG A 880 -40.81 -8.93 15.90
C ARG A 880 -42.11 -8.15 16.00
N VAL A 881 -43.17 -8.75 16.54
CA VAL A 881 -44.47 -8.11 16.74
C VAL A 881 -44.47 -7.27 18.03
N SER A 882 -43.84 -6.11 17.99
CA SER A 882 -43.65 -5.22 19.15
C SER A 882 -44.96 -4.72 19.79
N GLY A 883 -45.98 -4.51 18.96
CA GLY A 883 -47.26 -3.94 19.37
C GLY A 883 -48.41 -4.49 18.55
N ILE A 884 -49.54 -4.67 19.21
CA ILE A 884 -50.85 -4.97 18.62
C ILE A 884 -51.80 -4.00 19.30
N ILE A 885 -52.58 -3.26 18.51
CA ILE A 885 -53.40 -2.15 18.97
C ILE A 885 -54.74 -2.24 18.25
N GLN A 886 -55.82 -2.48 18.99
CA GLN A 886 -57.17 -2.25 18.48
C GLN A 886 -57.44 -0.74 18.37
N ALA A 887 -57.97 -0.33 17.23
CA ALA A 887 -58.25 1.08 16.94
C ALA A 887 -59.40 1.22 15.93
N THR A 888 -60.13 2.32 16.00
CA THR A 888 -61.18 2.67 15.04
C THR A 888 -60.59 3.64 14.00
N PRO A 889 -60.75 3.43 12.68
CA PRO A 889 -61.60 2.43 12.01
C PRO A 889 -60.93 1.06 11.73
N LYS A 890 -59.63 0.90 11.97
CA LYS A 890 -58.88 -0.34 11.74
C LYS A 890 -57.87 -0.61 12.85
N ASN A 891 -57.77 -1.88 13.25
CA ASN A 891 -56.71 -2.36 14.13
C ASN A 891 -55.34 -2.25 13.47
N MET A 892 -54.28 -2.24 14.27
CA MET A 892 -52.90 -1.95 13.84
C MET A 892 -51.90 -2.89 14.51
N VAL A 893 -50.91 -3.33 13.74
CA VAL A 893 -49.76 -4.13 14.22
C VAL A 893 -48.48 -3.33 13.99
N ILE A 894 -47.61 -3.28 15.00
CA ILE A 894 -46.31 -2.59 14.95
C ILE A 894 -45.19 -3.65 14.97
N LEU A 895 -44.48 -3.75 13.86
CA LEU A 895 -43.33 -4.63 13.68
C LEU A 895 -42.02 -3.89 14.01
N GLU A 896 -41.04 -4.61 14.55
CA GLU A 896 -39.66 -4.13 14.72
C GLU A 896 -38.66 -5.25 14.36
N GLU A 897 -37.36 -4.94 14.32
CA GLU A 897 -36.28 -5.88 13.98
C GLU A 897 -36.44 -6.60 12.60
N VAL A 898 -37.26 -6.03 11.72
CA VAL A 898 -37.64 -6.67 10.44
C VAL A 898 -36.41 -6.86 9.55
N VAL A 899 -36.23 -8.07 9.01
CA VAL A 899 -35.24 -8.35 7.97
C VAL A 899 -35.91 -9.19 6.88
N SER A 900 -35.73 -8.81 5.62
CA SER A 900 -36.17 -9.54 4.45
C SER A 900 -35.03 -9.69 3.46
N LEU A 901 -34.92 -10.90 2.91
CA LEU A 901 -33.99 -11.29 1.85
C LEU A 901 -34.81 -11.81 0.66
N SER A 902 -34.29 -11.71 -0.56
CA SER A 902 -34.87 -12.44 -1.70
C SER A 902 -34.57 -13.94 -1.58
N PRO A 903 -35.46 -14.83 -2.05
CA PRO A 903 -35.15 -16.26 -2.20
C PRO A 903 -34.11 -16.54 -3.31
N GLU A 904 -33.78 -15.57 -4.17
CA GLU A 904 -32.73 -15.73 -5.19
C GLU A 904 -31.31 -15.70 -4.59
N ILE A 905 -30.78 -16.87 -4.25
CA ILE A 905 -29.38 -17.04 -3.85
C ILE A 905 -28.48 -17.21 -5.09
N LYS A 906 -27.48 -16.34 -5.22
CA LYS A 906 -26.56 -16.23 -6.36
C LYS A 906 -25.17 -16.68 -5.94
N LYS A 907 -24.41 -17.26 -6.89
CA LYS A 907 -23.09 -17.86 -6.68
C LYS A 907 -21.99 -17.03 -7.36
N ILE A 908 -20.85 -16.92 -6.70
CA ILE A 908 -19.61 -16.34 -7.25
C ILE A 908 -18.39 -17.05 -6.68
N ILE A 909 -17.22 -16.91 -7.30
CA ILE A 909 -15.95 -17.48 -6.84
C ILE A 909 -15.04 -16.40 -6.23
N VAL A 910 -14.17 -16.81 -5.32
CA VAL A 910 -13.08 -15.97 -4.79
C VAL A 910 -12.17 -15.44 -5.91
N ASN A 911 -11.68 -14.21 -5.73
CA ASN A 911 -10.91 -13.39 -6.69
C ASN A 911 -11.73 -12.77 -7.84
N GLN A 912 -13.07 -12.77 -7.77
CA GLN A 912 -13.93 -11.88 -8.57
C GLN A 912 -14.41 -10.68 -7.74
N THR A 913 -15.06 -9.69 -8.36
CA THR A 913 -15.60 -8.51 -7.66
C THR A 913 -17.13 -8.43 -7.70
N ILE A 914 -17.73 -8.07 -6.56
CA ILE A 914 -19.16 -7.75 -6.44
C ILE A 914 -19.28 -6.25 -6.24
N GLY A 915 -19.63 -5.49 -7.29
CA GLY A 915 -19.86 -4.05 -7.20
C GLY A 915 -18.69 -3.24 -6.62
N GLY A 916 -17.45 -3.68 -6.88
CA GLY A 916 -16.21 -3.08 -6.37
C GLY A 916 -15.54 -3.87 -5.22
N TYR A 917 -16.29 -4.69 -4.47
CA TYR A 917 -15.75 -5.48 -3.36
C TYR A 917 -15.11 -6.78 -3.87
N ASN A 918 -13.86 -7.09 -3.50
CA ASN A 918 -13.24 -8.38 -3.81
C ASN A 918 -13.86 -9.51 -2.95
N THR A 919 -14.32 -10.55 -3.63
CA THR A 919 -14.93 -11.76 -3.05
C THR A 919 -14.02 -12.51 -2.08
N SER A 920 -12.69 -12.47 -2.24
CA SER A 920 -11.74 -13.14 -1.33
C SER A 920 -11.96 -12.79 0.15
N TRP A 921 -12.41 -11.57 0.41
CA TRP A 921 -12.61 -11.00 1.74
C TRP A 921 -14.00 -11.24 2.33
N LEU A 922 -14.93 -11.81 1.56
CA LEU A 922 -16.32 -12.03 1.98
C LEU A 922 -16.47 -13.35 2.76
N TRP A 923 -17.26 -13.28 3.84
CA TRP A 923 -17.58 -14.38 4.75
C TRP A 923 -19.08 -14.42 5.04
N GLU A 924 -19.56 -15.48 5.67
CA GLU A 924 -20.98 -15.65 6.03
C GLU A 924 -21.50 -14.45 6.85
N ASN A 925 -22.74 -14.02 6.54
CA ASN A 925 -23.36 -12.79 7.04
C ASN A 925 -22.70 -11.46 6.63
N SER A 926 -21.64 -11.45 5.81
CA SER A 926 -21.08 -10.22 5.25
C SER A 926 -22.13 -9.48 4.41
N THR A 927 -22.20 -8.16 4.55
CA THR A 927 -23.20 -7.30 3.91
C THR A 927 -22.52 -6.35 2.92
N ILE A 928 -23.06 -6.24 1.71
CA ILE A 928 -22.48 -5.57 0.56
C ILE A 928 -23.46 -4.51 0.05
N ASN A 929 -23.02 -3.25 -0.05
CA ASN A 929 -23.84 -2.14 -0.54
C ASN A 929 -23.39 -1.74 -1.94
N ILE A 930 -24.06 -2.21 -2.99
CA ILE A 930 -23.72 -1.89 -4.38
C ILE A 930 -24.39 -0.58 -4.80
N GLY A 931 -23.61 0.32 -5.39
CA GLY A 931 -24.10 1.61 -5.88
C GLY A 931 -24.47 2.61 -4.78
N LYS A 932 -24.15 2.29 -3.51
CA LYS A 932 -23.88 3.31 -2.49
C LYS A 932 -22.51 3.89 -2.81
N ILE A 933 -22.43 5.19 -3.08
CA ILE A 933 -21.14 5.87 -2.99
C ILE A 933 -20.72 5.76 -1.51
N PRO A 934 -19.47 5.39 -1.18
CA PRO A 934 -19.03 5.15 0.19
C PRO A 934 -19.39 6.29 1.15
N GLU A 935 -19.55 5.98 2.44
CA GLU A 935 -19.76 6.99 3.49
C GLU A 935 -18.51 7.87 3.59
N ASN A 936 -18.50 8.95 2.82
CA ASN A 936 -17.39 9.87 2.67
C ASN A 936 -17.91 11.30 2.43
N PHE A 937 -17.22 12.29 2.99
CA PHE A 937 -17.83 13.61 3.27
C PHE A 937 -18.10 14.48 2.03
N HIS A 938 -17.59 14.13 0.84
CA HIS A 938 -17.85 14.84 -0.43
C HIS A 938 -18.19 13.90 -1.60
N SER A 939 -18.98 12.86 -1.36
CA SER A 939 -19.81 12.32 -2.44
C SER A 939 -20.73 13.44 -2.96
N PRO A 940 -20.63 13.91 -4.22
CA PRO A 940 -21.60 14.86 -4.74
C PRO A 940 -22.93 14.12 -4.99
N GLN A 941 -23.82 14.11 -4.00
CA GLN A 941 -25.18 13.57 -4.12
C GLN A 941 -26.06 14.37 -5.11
N ILE A 942 -25.52 15.43 -5.70
CA ILE A 942 -26.03 16.09 -6.90
C ILE A 942 -25.90 15.15 -8.11
N PHE A 943 -26.75 14.12 -8.15
CA PHE A 943 -27.23 13.60 -9.42
C PHE A 943 -28.00 14.72 -10.12
N ASP A 944 -27.81 14.90 -11.43
CA ASP A 944 -28.52 15.91 -12.23
C ASP A 944 -30.00 15.53 -12.45
N GLY A 945 -30.81 15.62 -11.38
CA GLY A 945 -32.27 15.55 -11.38
C GLY A 945 -32.89 14.26 -11.95
N GLY A 946 -32.12 13.20 -12.19
CA GLY A 946 -32.48 12.11 -13.11
C GLY A 946 -33.83 11.44 -12.86
N ASN A 947 -34.20 11.25 -11.58
CA ASN A 947 -35.45 10.61 -11.16
C ASN A 947 -36.51 11.62 -10.63
N GLY A 948 -36.38 12.90 -11.00
CA GLY A 948 -37.09 14.08 -10.48
C GLY A 948 -38.42 13.85 -9.76
N GLY A 949 -38.48 14.36 -8.52
CA GLY A 949 -39.64 14.21 -7.64
C GLY A 949 -40.88 14.99 -8.10
N GLY A 950 -42.01 14.71 -7.46
CA GLY A 950 -43.35 15.22 -7.80
C GLY A 950 -43.57 16.74 -7.66
N ASN A 951 -42.52 17.55 -7.55
CA ASN A 951 -42.60 19.01 -7.57
C ASN A 951 -41.92 19.56 -8.83
N CYS A 952 -42.62 19.42 -9.96
CA CYS A 952 -42.15 19.84 -11.28
C CYS A 952 -41.70 21.31 -11.28
N ILE A 953 -42.42 22.23 -10.64
CA ILE A 953 -42.16 23.67 -10.66
C ILE A 953 -40.96 24.05 -9.78
N SER A 954 -40.69 23.37 -8.65
CA SER A 954 -39.43 23.62 -7.91
C SER A 954 -38.18 23.19 -8.69
N CYS A 955 -38.33 22.26 -9.63
CA CYS A 955 -37.22 21.79 -10.46
C CYS A 955 -37.14 22.52 -11.82
N HIS A 956 -38.27 22.88 -12.42
CA HIS A 956 -38.34 23.45 -13.78
C HIS A 956 -38.83 24.90 -13.85
N GLY A 957 -39.36 25.48 -12.77
CA GLY A 957 -39.88 26.86 -12.78
C GLY A 957 -38.79 27.93 -12.97
N SER A 958 -39.19 29.19 -12.95
CA SER A 958 -38.29 30.36 -13.04
C SER A 958 -37.08 30.24 -12.11
N GLU A 959 -37.29 29.90 -10.83
CA GLU A 959 -36.23 29.71 -9.83
C GLU A 959 -35.67 28.26 -9.77
N GLY A 960 -36.18 27.33 -10.58
CA GLY A 960 -35.82 25.91 -10.54
C GLY A 960 -34.44 25.57 -11.14
N PHE A 961 -33.97 24.34 -10.93
CA PHE A 961 -32.61 23.90 -11.26
C PHE A 961 -32.42 23.20 -12.63
N SER A 962 -33.47 22.99 -13.42
CA SER A 962 -33.42 22.24 -14.68
C SER A 962 -33.13 23.11 -15.92
N VAL A 963 -32.41 22.52 -16.89
CA VAL A 963 -32.13 23.07 -18.22
C VAL A 963 -33.42 23.41 -19.00
N LYS A 964 -34.49 22.62 -18.82
CA LYS A 964 -35.80 22.89 -19.44
C LYS A 964 -36.68 23.70 -18.49
N LYS A 965 -36.62 25.03 -18.63
CA LYS A 965 -37.39 26.00 -17.85
C LYS A 965 -38.86 26.12 -18.30
N VAL A 966 -39.75 26.28 -17.32
CA VAL A 966 -41.18 26.57 -17.44
C VAL A 966 -41.40 27.96 -16.85
N PHE A 967 -41.29 28.98 -17.69
CA PHE A 967 -41.45 30.39 -17.29
C PHE A 967 -42.92 30.80 -17.08
N SER A 968 -43.85 30.08 -17.71
CA SER A 968 -45.30 30.24 -17.61
C SER A 968 -45.97 28.91 -17.95
N LEU A 969 -47.18 28.67 -17.46
CA LEU A 969 -48.06 27.56 -17.90
C LEU A 969 -49.13 28.02 -18.91
N GLY A 970 -49.16 29.31 -19.25
CA GLY A 970 -50.13 29.88 -20.19
C GLY A 970 -51.58 29.66 -19.74
N LYS A 971 -52.41 29.15 -20.66
CA LYS A 971 -53.82 28.78 -20.40
C LYS A 971 -54.00 27.35 -19.87
N HIS A 972 -52.91 26.68 -19.50
CA HIS A 972 -52.92 25.37 -18.84
C HIS A 972 -52.60 25.47 -17.34
N ASP A 973 -52.46 26.69 -16.81
CA ASP A 973 -52.25 27.00 -15.39
C ASP A 973 -53.26 26.34 -14.44
N ALA A 974 -54.53 26.20 -14.86
CA ALA A 974 -55.61 25.54 -14.12
C ALA A 974 -55.78 24.03 -14.41
N LEU A 975 -55.06 23.46 -15.37
CA LEU A 975 -55.23 22.07 -15.83
C LEU A 975 -54.99 21.08 -14.66
N ASN A 976 -55.89 20.10 -14.48
CA ASN A 976 -55.83 19.12 -13.38
C ASN A 976 -55.75 19.72 -11.95
N GLY A 977 -56.29 20.92 -11.74
CA GLY A 977 -56.16 21.64 -10.47
C GLY A 977 -54.84 22.41 -10.31
N GLY A 978 -54.07 22.52 -11.40
CA GLY A 978 -53.05 23.53 -11.60
C GLY A 978 -51.66 23.28 -11.01
N GLY A 979 -50.77 24.22 -11.29
CA GLY A 979 -49.35 24.17 -10.89
C GLY A 979 -48.68 22.86 -11.31
N ASN A 980 -48.14 22.12 -10.34
CA ASN A 980 -47.51 20.81 -10.58
C ASN A 980 -48.45 19.78 -11.25
N ASN A 981 -49.77 19.86 -11.02
CA ASN A 981 -50.72 18.94 -11.63
C ASN A 981 -50.96 19.22 -13.12
N ALA A 982 -50.80 20.47 -13.57
CA ALA A 982 -50.86 20.82 -14.99
C ALA A 982 -49.68 20.20 -15.76
N CYS A 983 -48.47 20.31 -15.21
CA CYS A 983 -47.27 19.65 -15.74
C CYS A 983 -47.50 18.13 -15.86
N ARG A 984 -48.04 17.51 -14.80
CA ARG A 984 -48.36 16.07 -14.79
C ARG A 984 -49.35 15.67 -15.87
N ALA A 985 -50.47 16.39 -16.01
CA ALA A 985 -51.51 16.07 -16.99
C ALA A 985 -50.97 16.07 -18.43
N CYS A 986 -50.21 17.11 -18.78
CA CYS A 986 -49.51 17.22 -20.08
C CYS A 986 -48.52 16.07 -20.29
N HIS A 987 -47.74 15.69 -19.28
CA HIS A 987 -46.69 14.67 -19.37
C HIS A 987 -47.14 13.23 -19.00
N GLY A 988 -48.45 12.97 -18.93
CA GLY A 988 -49.01 11.62 -18.80
C GLY A 988 -49.14 11.07 -17.37
N GLY A 989 -49.13 11.92 -16.34
CA GLY A 989 -49.33 11.55 -14.94
C GLY A 989 -50.73 11.85 -14.40
N THR A 990 -51.17 11.07 -13.40
CA THR A 990 -52.34 11.38 -12.57
C THR A 990 -52.02 12.48 -11.56
N LYS A 991 -53.03 12.92 -10.79
CA LYS A 991 -52.80 13.76 -9.60
C LYS A 991 -51.83 13.08 -8.63
N ASP A 992 -51.03 13.89 -7.93
CA ASP A 992 -50.24 13.53 -6.74
C ASP A 992 -49.19 12.38 -6.85
N ILE A 993 -48.69 12.05 -8.07
CA ILE A 993 -47.53 11.16 -8.22
C ILE A 993 -46.22 11.78 -7.69
N LYS A 994 -45.40 10.96 -7.00
CA LYS A 994 -44.15 11.38 -6.34
C LYS A 994 -42.90 11.44 -7.24
N THR A 995 -42.96 10.91 -8.46
CA THR A 995 -41.84 10.82 -9.42
C THR A 995 -42.24 11.34 -10.80
N HIS A 996 -41.26 11.55 -11.70
CA HIS A 996 -41.53 11.81 -13.11
C HIS A 996 -42.51 10.78 -13.70
N PRO A 997 -43.61 11.21 -14.37
CA PRO A 997 -44.52 10.30 -15.05
C PRO A 997 -43.80 9.56 -16.18
N ALA A 998 -44.22 8.35 -16.52
CA ALA A 998 -43.56 7.53 -17.56
C ALA A 998 -43.47 8.24 -18.93
N GLY A 999 -44.42 9.14 -19.24
CA GLY A 999 -44.44 9.97 -20.44
C GLY A 999 -43.59 11.25 -20.39
N TYR A 1000 -42.80 11.53 -19.34
CA TYR A 1000 -42.20 12.85 -19.14
C TYR A 1000 -41.32 13.36 -20.29
N LYS A 1001 -40.68 12.47 -21.06
CA LYS A 1001 -39.87 12.84 -22.23
C LYS A 1001 -40.69 13.28 -23.45
N THR A 1002 -41.98 12.96 -23.49
CA THR A 1002 -42.90 13.14 -24.62
C THR A 1002 -44.25 13.65 -24.13
N PRO A 1003 -44.50 14.98 -24.13
CA PRO A 1003 -45.81 15.51 -23.74
C PRO A 1003 -46.93 14.97 -24.65
N ARG A 1004 -48.15 14.89 -24.11
CA ARG A 1004 -49.35 14.58 -24.90
C ARG A 1004 -49.50 15.58 -26.04
N ASN A 1005 -49.80 15.09 -27.23
CA ASN A 1005 -50.14 15.96 -28.36
C ASN A 1005 -51.49 16.67 -28.12
N CYS A 1006 -51.72 17.79 -28.80
CA CYS A 1006 -52.92 18.61 -28.60
C CYS A 1006 -54.21 17.81 -28.83
N ILE A 1007 -54.24 16.98 -29.86
CA ILE A 1007 -55.38 16.11 -30.21
C ILE A 1007 -55.77 15.17 -29.05
N SER A 1008 -54.79 14.60 -28.33
CA SER A 1008 -55.05 13.70 -27.19
C SER A 1008 -55.87 14.35 -26.07
N CYS A 1009 -55.62 15.63 -25.77
CA CYS A 1009 -56.31 16.36 -24.69
C CYS A 1009 -57.53 17.14 -25.16
N HIS A 1010 -57.53 17.63 -26.40
CA HIS A 1010 -58.57 18.54 -26.89
C HIS A 1010 -59.60 17.86 -27.82
N ALA A 1011 -59.27 16.76 -28.49
CA ALA A 1011 -60.15 16.14 -29.48
C ALA A 1011 -60.52 14.67 -29.21
N ALA A 1012 -59.68 13.92 -28.49
CA ALA A 1012 -59.85 12.46 -28.36
C ALA A 1012 -60.95 12.03 -27.37
N THR A 1013 -61.08 12.66 -26.21
CA THR A 1013 -62.07 12.32 -25.16
C THR A 1013 -62.55 13.57 -24.42
N LEU A 1014 -63.76 13.47 -23.82
CA LEU A 1014 -64.37 14.51 -22.98
C LEU A 1014 -63.77 14.58 -21.56
N ASP A 1015 -63.40 13.44 -20.98
CA ASP A 1015 -62.70 13.39 -19.69
C ASP A 1015 -61.19 13.47 -19.94
N ASN A 1016 -60.63 14.67 -19.74
CA ASN A 1016 -59.30 15.02 -20.22
C ASN A 1016 -58.64 16.12 -19.34
N PHE A 1017 -58.56 15.88 -18.03
CA PHE A 1017 -57.89 16.75 -17.06
C PHE A 1017 -58.42 18.21 -16.99
N SER A 1018 -59.68 18.42 -17.38
CA SER A 1018 -60.33 19.73 -17.56
C SER A 1018 -59.79 20.58 -18.74
N ALA A 1019 -59.20 19.96 -19.76
CA ALA A 1019 -58.87 20.63 -21.02
C ALA A 1019 -60.15 21.02 -21.81
N ILE A 1020 -60.06 22.05 -22.67
CA ILE A 1020 -61.18 22.46 -23.53
C ILE A 1020 -61.36 21.45 -24.66
N TYR A 1021 -62.50 20.76 -24.70
CA TYR A 1021 -62.86 19.86 -25.79
C TYR A 1021 -63.25 20.63 -27.07
N ILE A 1022 -62.84 20.07 -28.22
CA ILE A 1022 -63.15 20.50 -29.58
C ILE A 1022 -63.38 19.30 -30.53
N GLY A 1023 -63.48 18.07 -30.01
CA GLY A 1023 -63.61 16.86 -30.86
C GLY A 1023 -64.94 16.76 -31.61
N ASP A 1024 -65.90 17.63 -31.30
CA ASP A 1024 -67.15 17.89 -32.02
C ASP A 1024 -67.03 18.96 -33.12
N GLU A 1025 -65.98 19.78 -33.12
CA GLU A 1025 -65.68 20.84 -34.11
C GLU A 1025 -64.99 20.27 -35.37
N GLU A 1026 -65.12 20.95 -36.51
CA GLU A 1026 -64.35 20.58 -37.72
C GLU A 1026 -62.84 20.78 -37.53
N HIS A 1027 -62.46 21.76 -36.71
CA HIS A 1027 -61.08 22.12 -36.37
C HIS A 1027 -60.25 20.95 -35.81
N ARG A 1028 -60.90 19.91 -35.25
CA ARG A 1028 -60.26 18.78 -34.53
C ARG A 1028 -59.16 18.04 -35.28
N ASN A 1029 -59.16 18.10 -36.62
CA ASN A 1029 -58.24 17.36 -37.50
C ASN A 1029 -57.16 18.25 -38.14
N GLU A 1030 -57.11 19.55 -37.81
CA GLU A 1030 -56.10 20.48 -38.34
C GLU A 1030 -54.73 20.29 -37.70
N ARG A 1031 -53.66 20.71 -38.40
CA ARG A 1031 -52.32 20.82 -37.81
C ARG A 1031 -52.27 22.03 -36.88
N CYS A 1032 -52.53 21.80 -35.60
CA CYS A 1032 -52.65 22.82 -34.56
C CYS A 1032 -51.48 23.82 -34.59
N GLU A 1033 -50.26 23.34 -34.82
CA GLU A 1033 -49.01 24.11 -34.85
C GLU A 1033 -48.97 25.20 -35.95
N THR A 1034 -49.87 25.13 -36.93
CA THR A 1034 -49.97 26.11 -38.03
C THR A 1034 -50.68 27.40 -37.59
N CYS A 1035 -51.49 27.33 -36.52
CA CYS A 1035 -52.33 28.44 -36.03
C CYS A 1035 -52.14 28.71 -34.51
N HIS A 1036 -51.63 27.72 -33.77
CA HIS A 1036 -51.46 27.77 -32.33
C HIS A 1036 -50.02 27.48 -31.92
N VAL A 1037 -49.54 28.30 -30.98
CA VAL A 1037 -48.29 28.16 -30.22
C VAL A 1037 -47.02 28.64 -30.94
N SER A 1038 -46.46 29.73 -30.42
CA SER A 1038 -45.05 30.09 -30.57
C SER A 1038 -44.45 30.16 -29.16
N ASN A 1039 -43.41 29.37 -28.90
CA ASN A 1039 -43.00 28.91 -27.56
C ASN A 1039 -44.07 28.09 -26.81
N ILE A 1040 -43.67 26.92 -26.31
CA ILE A 1040 -44.53 25.80 -25.85
C ILE A 1040 -45.57 26.09 -24.73
N HIS A 1041 -45.67 27.32 -24.22
CA HIS A 1041 -46.66 27.71 -23.21
C HIS A 1041 -47.43 29.00 -23.56
N GLU A 1042 -47.21 29.62 -24.73
CA GLU A 1042 -47.94 30.83 -25.15
C GLU A 1042 -48.70 30.61 -26.46
N ILE A 1043 -50.00 30.92 -26.47
CA ILE A 1043 -50.87 30.72 -27.64
C ILE A 1043 -51.02 32.06 -28.37
N THR A 1044 -50.58 32.10 -29.63
CA THR A 1044 -50.88 33.16 -30.59
C THR A 1044 -52.40 33.33 -30.72
N GLY A 1045 -52.90 34.48 -30.28
CA GLY A 1045 -54.32 34.68 -30.02
C GLY A 1045 -55.18 34.87 -31.27
N LEU A 1046 -56.20 34.03 -31.42
CA LEU A 1046 -57.35 34.26 -32.30
C LEU A 1046 -58.66 34.12 -31.51
N HIS A 1047 -58.91 35.09 -30.62
CA HIS A 1047 -60.22 35.27 -29.98
C HIS A 1047 -61.23 35.86 -30.97
N MET A 1048 -61.54 35.11 -32.02
CA MET A 1048 -62.72 35.37 -32.84
C MET A 1048 -63.97 35.19 -31.96
N THR A 1049 -64.97 36.03 -32.16
CA THR A 1049 -66.36 35.75 -31.78
C THR A 1049 -67.13 35.36 -33.04
N PRO A 1050 -68.25 34.61 -32.93
CA PRO A 1050 -69.11 34.40 -34.07
C PRO A 1050 -69.64 35.75 -34.56
N ALA A 1051 -69.62 35.94 -35.88
CA ALA A 1051 -69.92 37.20 -36.52
C ALA A 1051 -70.99 36.99 -37.59
N VAL A 1052 -72.00 37.86 -37.61
CA VAL A 1052 -72.94 37.93 -38.72
C VAL A 1052 -72.21 38.55 -39.90
N LYS A 1053 -72.19 37.85 -41.04
CA LYS A 1053 -71.52 38.29 -42.27
C LYS A 1053 -72.43 39.09 -43.18
N LYS A 1054 -73.73 38.78 -43.12
CA LYS A 1054 -74.75 39.20 -44.09
C LYS A 1054 -76.12 39.10 -43.42
N ILE A 1055 -77.00 40.09 -43.63
CA ILE A 1055 -78.38 40.08 -43.09
C ILE A 1055 -79.31 40.60 -44.17
N SER A 1056 -80.29 39.78 -44.53
CA SER A 1056 -81.33 40.12 -45.48
C SER A 1056 -82.71 39.93 -44.87
N LEU A 1057 -83.62 40.84 -45.17
CA LEU A 1057 -85.04 40.67 -44.87
C LEU A 1057 -85.80 40.45 -46.18
N THR A 1058 -86.54 39.35 -46.25
CA THR A 1058 -87.29 38.91 -47.43
C THR A 1058 -88.76 38.69 -47.07
N LYS A 1059 -89.65 38.74 -48.08
CA LYS A 1059 -91.09 38.57 -47.87
C LYS A 1059 -91.55 37.39 -48.73
N GLU A 1060 -91.82 36.27 -48.07
CA GLU A 1060 -92.16 34.99 -48.67
C GLU A 1060 -93.57 34.60 -48.20
N ASP A 1061 -94.52 34.36 -49.12
CA ASP A 1061 -95.93 34.02 -48.83
C ASP A 1061 -96.60 34.93 -47.77
N ASN A 1062 -96.41 36.25 -47.92
CA ASN A 1062 -96.87 37.31 -47.02
C ASN A 1062 -96.29 37.28 -45.59
N ARG A 1063 -95.35 36.37 -45.31
CA ARG A 1063 -94.59 36.26 -44.06
C ARG A 1063 -93.23 36.94 -44.24
N THR A 1064 -92.68 37.50 -43.16
CA THR A 1064 -91.41 38.24 -43.22
C THR A 1064 -90.29 37.36 -42.71
N ILE A 1065 -89.40 36.92 -43.61
CA ILE A 1065 -88.31 36.01 -43.28
C ILE A 1065 -87.02 36.83 -43.14
N LEU A 1066 -86.53 36.89 -41.91
CA LEU A 1066 -85.18 37.30 -41.59
C LEU A 1066 -84.24 36.16 -41.95
N ARG A 1067 -83.30 36.39 -42.87
CA ARG A 1067 -82.23 35.44 -43.20
C ARG A 1067 -80.89 36.12 -42.92
N ALA A 1068 -80.00 35.43 -42.21
CA ALA A 1068 -78.66 35.93 -41.94
C ALA A 1068 -77.62 34.83 -42.21
N ILE A 1069 -76.46 35.22 -42.70
CA ILE A 1069 -75.31 34.32 -42.82
C ILE A 1069 -74.42 34.57 -41.62
N VAL A 1070 -74.36 33.63 -40.69
CA VAL A 1070 -73.57 33.73 -39.45
C VAL A 1070 -72.36 32.81 -39.53
N SER A 1071 -71.21 33.26 -39.05
CA SER A 1071 -69.96 32.52 -39.19
C SER A 1071 -69.15 32.54 -37.90
N ALA A 1072 -68.84 31.35 -37.37
CA ALA A 1072 -68.05 31.16 -36.16
C ALA A 1072 -66.53 31.31 -36.43
N GLY A 1073 -65.73 31.19 -35.36
CA GLY A 1073 -64.27 31.14 -35.48
C GLY A 1073 -63.77 30.02 -36.41
N TYR A 1074 -62.52 30.11 -36.87
CA TYR A 1074 -61.95 29.21 -37.87
C TYR A 1074 -62.19 27.71 -37.57
N LYS A 1075 -63.00 27.05 -38.42
CA LYS A 1075 -63.46 25.66 -38.33
C LYS A 1075 -64.16 25.26 -37.02
N MET A 1076 -64.70 26.24 -36.29
CA MET A 1076 -65.62 26.05 -35.17
C MET A 1076 -67.05 26.17 -35.69
N LYS A 1077 -68.00 25.49 -35.05
CA LYS A 1077 -69.41 25.48 -35.45
C LYS A 1077 -70.20 26.58 -34.77
N ILE A 1078 -71.17 27.15 -35.47
CA ILE A 1078 -72.28 27.87 -34.83
C ILE A 1078 -73.10 26.83 -34.04
N ARG A 1079 -73.62 27.20 -32.87
CA ARG A 1079 -74.38 26.29 -31.99
C ARG A 1079 -75.76 26.79 -31.59
N ASP A 1080 -76.00 28.09 -31.72
CA ASP A 1080 -77.30 28.73 -31.48
C ASP A 1080 -77.30 30.09 -32.20
N ALA A 1081 -78.48 30.64 -32.48
CA ALA A 1081 -78.62 32.00 -32.99
C ALA A 1081 -79.94 32.63 -32.54
N ARG A 1082 -79.95 33.96 -32.40
CA ARG A 1082 -81.13 34.71 -31.96
C ARG A 1082 -81.16 36.11 -32.55
N TYR A 1083 -82.36 36.66 -32.62
CA TYR A 1083 -82.59 38.06 -32.99
C TYR A 1083 -83.41 38.82 -31.94
N TYR A 1084 -83.33 40.14 -32.00
CA TYR A 1084 -84.25 41.06 -31.37
C TYR A 1084 -84.37 42.33 -32.24
N ILE A 1085 -85.40 43.14 -32.01
CA ILE A 1085 -85.65 44.35 -32.79
C ILE A 1085 -85.55 45.56 -31.86
N ASP A 1086 -84.82 46.58 -32.29
CA ASP A 1086 -84.49 47.85 -31.63
C ASP A 1086 -83.78 47.73 -30.27
N SER A 1087 -84.44 47.22 -29.22
CA SER A 1087 -83.86 47.07 -27.87
C SER A 1087 -84.59 45.98 -27.06
N PRO A 1088 -83.87 45.05 -26.40
CA PRO A 1088 -84.48 43.80 -25.94
C PRO A 1088 -85.02 43.83 -24.50
N PRO A 1089 -86.30 43.45 -24.29
CA PRO A 1089 -86.74 42.70 -23.12
C PRO A 1089 -86.62 41.18 -23.33
N GLU A 1090 -86.75 40.71 -24.57
CA GLU A 1090 -86.77 39.31 -24.98
C GLU A 1090 -85.93 39.11 -26.25
N LYS A 1091 -85.45 37.88 -26.50
CA LYS A 1091 -84.63 37.53 -27.67
C LYS A 1091 -85.09 36.19 -28.25
N PHE A 1092 -85.45 36.18 -29.53
CA PHE A 1092 -86.11 35.06 -30.19
C PHE A 1092 -85.10 34.21 -30.96
N ARG A 1093 -85.20 32.88 -30.84
CA ARG A 1093 -84.31 31.93 -31.54
C ARG A 1093 -84.48 32.03 -33.06
N MET A 1094 -83.37 31.88 -33.78
CA MET A 1094 -83.35 31.61 -35.21
C MET A 1094 -83.01 30.12 -35.43
N ALA A 1095 -83.54 29.54 -36.51
CA ALA A 1095 -83.25 28.18 -36.92
C ALA A 1095 -82.22 28.17 -38.07
N PRO A 1096 -81.34 27.16 -38.18
CA PRO A 1096 -80.55 26.92 -39.38
C PRO A 1096 -81.46 26.48 -40.54
N VAL A 1097 -81.14 26.88 -41.77
CA VAL A 1097 -81.99 26.65 -42.96
C VAL A 1097 -82.04 25.18 -43.38
N ASP A 1098 -80.99 24.39 -43.12
CA ASP A 1098 -80.95 22.94 -43.39
C ASP A 1098 -81.45 22.08 -42.21
N GLY A 1099 -81.71 22.70 -41.06
CA GLY A 1099 -82.20 22.08 -39.83
C GLY A 1099 -81.15 21.73 -38.78
N ASN A 1100 -79.83 21.91 -39.01
CA ASN A 1100 -78.79 21.62 -38.02
C ASN A 1100 -77.83 22.79 -37.77
N PHE A 1101 -77.34 22.92 -36.55
CA PHE A 1101 -76.24 23.83 -36.21
C PHE A 1101 -74.95 23.01 -36.16
N ASP A 1102 -74.35 22.76 -37.33
CA ASP A 1102 -73.24 21.82 -37.48
C ASP A 1102 -72.05 22.31 -38.31
N SER A 1103 -72.11 23.50 -38.88
CA SER A 1103 -71.14 24.03 -39.84
C SER A 1103 -70.51 25.35 -39.37
N GLN A 1104 -69.35 25.73 -39.93
CA GLN A 1104 -68.69 26.99 -39.52
C GLN A 1104 -69.49 28.22 -39.92
N THR A 1105 -70.07 28.19 -41.11
CA THR A 1105 -70.93 29.26 -41.62
C THR A 1105 -72.32 28.67 -41.84
N GLU A 1106 -73.31 29.24 -41.17
CA GLU A 1106 -74.69 28.82 -41.21
C GLU A 1106 -75.55 29.89 -41.87
N ASP A 1107 -76.38 29.46 -42.81
CA ASP A 1107 -77.52 30.25 -43.25
C ASP A 1107 -78.64 30.02 -42.22
N ILE A 1108 -78.92 31.04 -41.41
CA ILE A 1108 -79.99 31.01 -40.40
C ILE A 1108 -81.20 31.81 -40.86
N PHE A 1109 -82.38 31.40 -40.42
CA PHE A 1109 -83.62 32.11 -40.65
C PHE A 1109 -84.52 32.19 -39.40
N ALA A 1110 -85.37 33.22 -39.39
CA ALA A 1110 -86.56 33.26 -38.56
C ALA A 1110 -87.70 33.90 -39.34
N GLU A 1111 -88.91 33.40 -39.14
CA GLU A 1111 -90.11 34.15 -39.45
C GLU A 1111 -90.27 35.21 -38.35
N ILE A 1112 -90.34 36.49 -38.73
CA ILE A 1112 -90.41 37.61 -37.80
C ILE A 1112 -91.74 38.34 -37.95
N ASP A 1113 -92.45 38.54 -36.84
CA ASP A 1113 -93.67 39.35 -36.84
C ASP A 1113 -93.33 40.84 -36.81
N VAL A 1114 -93.49 41.50 -37.95
CA VAL A 1114 -93.36 42.95 -38.11
C VAL A 1114 -94.71 43.68 -38.02
N SER A 1115 -95.83 42.98 -37.82
CA SER A 1115 -97.17 43.61 -37.81
C SER A 1115 -97.40 44.50 -36.59
N ASN A 1116 -96.68 44.24 -35.50
CA ASN A 1116 -96.72 44.99 -34.24
C ASN A 1116 -95.66 46.12 -34.16
N LEU A 1117 -94.90 46.36 -35.24
CA LEU A 1117 -93.93 47.46 -35.31
C LEU A 1117 -94.60 48.74 -35.83
N SER A 1118 -94.10 49.88 -35.36
CA SER A 1118 -94.49 51.20 -35.87
C SER A 1118 -94.08 51.41 -37.33
N SER A 1119 -94.70 52.37 -38.02
CA SER A 1119 -94.13 52.85 -39.28
C SER A 1119 -92.93 53.75 -39.00
N GLY A 1120 -91.76 53.39 -39.53
CA GLY A 1120 -90.49 54.06 -39.26
C GLY A 1120 -89.29 53.16 -39.56
N LYS A 1121 -88.09 53.63 -39.22
CA LYS A 1121 -86.84 52.86 -39.26
C LYS A 1121 -86.72 52.01 -37.99
N HIS A 1122 -86.39 50.74 -38.18
CA HIS A 1122 -86.19 49.72 -37.15
C HIS A 1122 -84.83 49.03 -37.39
N LEU A 1123 -84.22 48.52 -36.33
CA LEU A 1123 -82.95 47.78 -36.39
C LEU A 1123 -83.19 46.35 -35.92
N VAL A 1124 -83.10 45.38 -36.83
CA VAL A 1124 -83.08 43.97 -36.44
C VAL A 1124 -81.64 43.59 -36.11
N PHE A 1125 -81.39 43.25 -34.86
CA PHE A 1125 -80.11 42.78 -34.37
C PHE A 1125 -80.08 41.26 -34.41
N VAL A 1126 -79.09 40.70 -35.08
CA VAL A 1126 -78.81 39.26 -35.08
C VAL A 1126 -77.51 39.01 -34.32
N GLU A 1127 -77.51 37.99 -33.47
CA GLU A 1127 -76.30 37.45 -32.84
C GLU A 1127 -76.32 35.92 -32.90
N ALA A 1128 -75.14 35.32 -33.04
CA ALA A 1128 -74.97 33.88 -33.01
C ALA A 1128 -74.07 33.45 -31.85
N MET A 1129 -74.09 32.17 -31.52
CA MET A 1129 -73.37 31.57 -30.40
C MET A 1129 -72.41 30.49 -30.90
N GLU A 1130 -71.22 30.45 -30.34
CA GLU A 1130 -70.26 29.34 -30.50
C GLU A 1130 -70.16 28.52 -29.20
N ARG A 1131 -69.18 27.63 -29.11
CA ARG A 1131 -68.94 26.79 -27.91
C ARG A 1131 -68.78 27.61 -26.61
N ASN A 1132 -69.05 26.97 -25.48
CA ASN A 1132 -69.06 27.56 -24.13
C ASN A 1132 -70.06 28.73 -23.95
N ASN A 1133 -71.20 28.69 -24.66
CA ASN A 1133 -72.26 29.70 -24.64
C ASN A 1133 -71.78 31.13 -24.99
N LYS A 1134 -70.72 31.23 -25.79
CA LYS A 1134 -70.10 32.51 -26.14
C LYS A 1134 -70.83 33.16 -27.32
N TRP A 1135 -71.62 34.18 -27.00
CA TRP A 1135 -72.35 34.97 -27.99
C TRP A 1135 -71.44 35.95 -28.74
N GLY A 1136 -71.79 36.21 -29.99
CA GLY A 1136 -71.16 37.20 -30.85
C GLY A 1136 -71.53 38.63 -30.49
N LEU A 1137 -70.87 39.60 -31.13
CA LEU A 1137 -71.36 40.97 -31.13
C LEU A 1137 -72.61 41.04 -32.02
N PRO A 1138 -73.76 41.53 -31.52
CA PRO A 1138 -74.97 41.64 -32.34
C PRO A 1138 -74.74 42.61 -33.48
N THR A 1139 -75.02 42.16 -34.70
CA THR A 1139 -74.94 42.97 -35.93
C THR A 1139 -76.35 43.41 -36.29
N SER A 1140 -76.55 44.70 -36.52
CA SER A 1140 -77.85 45.25 -36.92
C SER A 1140 -77.98 45.35 -38.44
N PHE A 1141 -79.21 45.15 -38.91
CA PHE A 1141 -79.67 45.55 -40.24
C PHE A 1141 -80.77 46.59 -40.07
N GLU A 1142 -80.59 47.76 -40.68
CA GLU A 1142 -81.64 48.79 -40.69
C GLU A 1142 -82.70 48.41 -41.72
N PHE A 1143 -83.95 48.40 -41.29
CA PHE A 1143 -85.10 48.23 -42.16
C PHE A 1143 -86.15 49.31 -41.90
N THR A 1144 -86.96 49.63 -42.91
CA THR A 1144 -88.01 50.65 -42.78
C THR A 1144 -89.38 50.03 -43.03
N ILE A 1145 -90.30 50.19 -42.08
CA ILE A 1145 -91.71 49.79 -42.21
C ILE A 1145 -92.48 50.94 -42.89
N GLU A 1146 -92.18 51.13 -44.17
CA GLU A 1146 -93.03 51.86 -45.13
C GLU A 1146 -94.03 50.86 -45.73
N SER A 1147 -94.98 50.37 -44.93
CA SER A 1147 -95.87 49.24 -45.28
C SER A 1147 -95.16 47.87 -45.56
N GLY A 1148 -93.82 47.84 -45.73
CA GLY A 1148 -92.87 46.76 -45.35
C GLY A 1148 -92.25 45.81 -46.43
N SER A 1149 -91.00 46.06 -46.91
CA SER A 1149 -90.08 45.16 -47.73
C SER A 1149 -88.64 45.73 -48.09
N LEU A 1150 -87.54 44.92 -48.39
CA LEU A 1150 -86.03 45.28 -48.38
C LEU A 1150 -84.99 44.55 -49.38
N LYS A 1151 -83.60 44.77 -49.42
CA LYS A 1151 -82.48 44.24 -50.39
C LYS A 1151 -80.89 44.23 -50.00
N GLU A 1152 -79.89 43.51 -50.69
CA GLU A 1152 -78.37 43.27 -50.35
C GLU A 1152 -77.22 42.80 -51.44
N ILE A 1153 -75.85 42.51 -51.17
CA ILE A 1153 -74.58 42.31 -52.10
C ILE A 1153 -73.30 41.37 -51.63
N GLU A 1154 -72.16 40.99 -52.41
CA GLU A 1154 -70.98 39.98 -52.10
C GLU A 1154 -69.63 39.71 -53.05
N ASN A 1155 -68.43 39.04 -52.65
CA ASN A 1155 -67.28 38.18 -53.38
C ASN A 1155 -65.66 38.56 -53.43
N LYS A 1156 -64.47 37.86 -53.80
CA LYS A 1156 -63.67 36.48 -53.91
C LYS A 1156 -62.05 36.50 -54.33
N ASN A 1157 -61.10 35.44 -54.27
CA ASN A 1157 -59.55 35.41 -54.64
C ASN A 1157 -58.61 34.02 -54.71
N THR A 1158 -57.31 33.87 -55.27
CA THR A 1158 -56.31 32.62 -55.40
C THR A 1158 -54.74 32.70 -55.92
N SER A 1159 -53.71 31.72 -55.73
CA SER A 1159 -52.25 31.58 -56.38
C SER A 1159 -51.20 30.32 -56.12
N MET A 1160 -50.04 30.02 -56.88
CA MET A 1160 -48.77 29.06 -56.66
C MET A 1160 -47.63 28.93 -57.86
N LEU A 1161 -46.43 28.19 -58.09
CA LEU A 1161 -45.32 27.16 -57.60
C LEU A 1161 -43.92 27.14 -58.51
N ALA A 1162 -42.77 26.32 -58.71
CA ALA A 1162 -42.00 24.97 -58.46
C ALA A 1162 -40.37 24.85 -58.82
N LEU A 1163 -39.59 23.67 -58.93
CA LEU A 1163 -38.01 23.46 -59.00
C LEU A 1163 -37.24 22.07 -59.48
N ALA A 1164 -35.89 21.95 -59.93
CA ALA A 1164 -34.95 20.70 -60.09
C ALA A 1164 -33.38 20.79 -60.55
N ASP A 1165 -32.36 19.93 -60.13
CA ASP A 1165 -31.01 19.58 -60.85
C ASP A 1165 -29.89 18.55 -60.32
N ILE A 1166 -30.01 17.73 -59.26
CA ILE A 1166 -28.84 17.27 -58.40
C ILE A 1166 -27.91 16.05 -58.82
N ILE A 1167 -28.10 15.34 -59.94
CA ILE A 1167 -27.71 13.90 -60.05
C ILE A 1167 -26.20 13.54 -60.26
N ALA A 1168 -25.34 14.42 -60.78
CA ALA A 1168 -24.10 13.97 -61.47
C ALA A 1168 -22.93 13.41 -60.62
N ILE A 1169 -22.83 13.73 -59.32
CA ILE A 1169 -21.57 13.61 -58.56
C ILE A 1169 -21.24 12.16 -58.08
N LEU A 1170 -22.25 11.29 -57.94
CA LEU A 1170 -22.11 10.01 -57.21
C LEU A 1170 -21.24 8.93 -57.87
N LEU A 1171 -20.85 9.07 -59.15
CA LEU A 1171 -20.20 8.00 -59.92
C LEU A 1171 -18.68 7.86 -59.68
N ILE A 1172 -17.99 8.89 -59.21
CA ILE A 1172 -16.51 8.92 -59.19
C ILE A 1172 -15.90 8.13 -58.02
N VAL A 1173 -16.58 8.06 -56.87
CA VAL A 1173 -16.03 7.49 -55.62
C VAL A 1173 -15.87 5.96 -55.68
N PHE A 1174 -16.56 5.28 -56.59
CA PHE A 1174 -16.62 3.81 -56.63
C PHE A 1174 -15.32 3.12 -57.10
N ALA A 1175 -14.39 3.85 -57.71
CA ALA A 1175 -13.25 3.28 -58.43
C ALA A 1175 -12.06 2.83 -57.56
N VAL A 1176 -11.95 3.26 -56.30
CA VAL A 1176 -10.69 3.17 -55.51
C VAL A 1176 -10.61 1.95 -54.58
N ARG A 1177 -11.66 1.12 -54.50
CA ARG A 1177 -11.69 -0.10 -53.66
C ARG A 1177 -11.44 -1.41 -54.44
N ARG A 1178 -10.21 -1.62 -54.92
CA ARG A 1178 -9.69 -2.96 -55.28
C ARG A 1178 -8.15 -2.99 -55.39
N ASN A 1179 -7.54 -4.09 -54.95
CA ASN A 1179 -6.09 -4.37 -54.91
C ASN A 1179 -5.32 -3.47 -53.91
N ARG A 1180 -5.00 -3.90 -52.68
CA ARG A 1180 -4.80 -5.27 -52.17
C ARG A 1180 -5.80 -5.67 -51.08
#